data_AF-A0A8T4FD13-F1
#
_entry.id   AF-A0A8T4FD13-F1
#
_cell.length_a   1.000
_cell.length_b   1.000
_cell.length_c   1.000
_cell.angle_alpha   90.00
_cell.angle_beta   90.00
_cell.angle_gamma   90.00
#
_symmetry.space_group_name_H-M   'P 1'
#
loop_
_entity.id
_entity.type
_entity.pdbx_description
1 polymer ?
#
loop_
_entity_poly.entity_id
_entity_poly.type
_entity_poly.pdbx_seq_one_letter_code
_entity_poly.pdbx_strand_id
1 'polypeptide(L)'
;MSKTKRTASTALIGTPSPATGPLKRDSVDFKTPDPGDPTKKRRTVTASEHKLPKGAEIHLRPAIEMSETNTIEGVTISSLQRTPSPFGARMGDHTTAWQGHVDSVRARLHGKSIADATETLRQMQAEADEEMADPNSVGARLLDELAGDDADRRVPRLEDAAFRVNDFLDEADSATTPDKAAANLSLAVAQHLAYKNYLPFTTVPPKSERGSVGSGEGRYRNNLVDFEEQRRTAEKDMKQEEKQAEREKLAAGHPDALLLDDSLWSMFAFDAALRESHIQFALDPTLVTTVNDDFTSVQGLGDTLTKLMGKPSAATTPKELQGAKDEAGRIMKRPGQDDRIFRAASSLKDIAEQFHGLLLKAHTKTGQKQIGELSDAVPTEVDQARQARDAIKQRAEHAPERAALVLAHLLHEHQQTMAPAYPHAVIASGFLPIPDSETGTADITKAAETAIAQLESALREEYPGLFADDEPAKLTDVLEAIQNEYIGLPPIAVPLDSGWVEHAKKTDLVVSYDHGKVPAFTVNGRAPAPSGVAGMGCHTTAWAIEQQHPDALVHGAKDPADALGRLQAAVLKDVTSDVMKLDAALPFDQIQAGQLTAAYTAARQVLQARDVGTAATSYLTFRNLLPYATVDAGDRGGHSEKKDGDQKSTFDAEALRVTAALKDTELKTAAKDDARLAQQKQALLDDALKAEGEGRQDDADRLREQADRIPVASERLRAAADDLKELADDVTSAAPDGDAGKPYETLSKAIKASARRLEAMAAEVQSGKAAAPAANVVSTRTTEHGKVWREVQAFRVHLPAK
;
A
#
# COMPACT_ATOMS: atom_id res chain seq x y z
N MET A 1 -3.59 56.24 -41.12
CA MET A 1 -3.20 56.46 -39.71
C MET A 1 -4.41 56.20 -38.82
N SER A 2 -4.47 55.04 -38.17
CA SER A 2 -5.42 54.77 -37.10
C SER A 2 -4.87 53.60 -36.29
N LYS A 3 -4.59 53.86 -35.00
CA LYS A 3 -4.06 52.91 -34.02
C LYS A 3 -5.24 52.25 -33.33
N THR A 4 -5.28 50.92 -33.31
CA THR A 4 -6.19 50.17 -32.44
C THR A 4 -5.36 49.42 -31.40
N LYS A 5 -5.39 49.90 -30.15
CA LYS A 5 -4.82 49.25 -28.97
C LYS A 5 -5.66 48.02 -28.62
N ARG A 6 -5.03 46.86 -28.45
CA ARG A 6 -5.59 45.73 -27.69
C ARG A 6 -5.08 45.83 -26.25
N THR A 7 -5.99 45.88 -25.31
CA THR A 7 -5.74 45.74 -23.86
C THR A 7 -5.82 44.26 -23.49
N ALA A 8 -4.72 43.70 -22.98
CA ALA A 8 -4.72 42.43 -22.28
C ALA A 8 -5.02 42.72 -20.80
N SER A 9 -6.03 42.04 -20.25
CA SER A 9 -6.38 42.08 -18.83
C SER A 9 -5.78 40.84 -18.17
N THR A 10 -4.68 41.02 -17.45
CA THR A 10 -4.10 40.01 -16.57
C THR A 10 -4.74 40.18 -15.19
N ALA A 11 -5.61 39.26 -14.79
CA ALA A 11 -6.13 39.21 -13.43
C ALA A 11 -5.05 38.59 -12.53
N LEU A 12 -4.42 39.42 -11.70
CA LEU A 12 -3.60 38.99 -10.58
C LEU A 12 -4.52 38.44 -9.49
N ILE A 13 -4.35 37.14 -9.19
CA ILE A 13 -4.91 36.50 -8.00
C ILE A 13 -4.14 37.09 -6.80
N GLY A 14 -4.83 37.88 -5.99
CA GLY A 14 -4.27 38.45 -4.77
C GLY A 14 -4.22 37.41 -3.65
N THR A 15 -3.03 37.19 -3.09
CA THR A 15 -2.84 36.46 -1.84
C THR A 15 -3.53 37.21 -0.69
N PRO A 16 -4.38 36.57 0.14
CA PRO A 16 -4.99 37.23 1.28
C PRO A 16 -3.94 37.49 2.37
N SER A 17 -3.91 38.73 2.86
CA SER A 17 -3.11 39.12 4.03
C SER A 17 -3.80 38.61 5.31
N PRO A 18 -3.08 37.98 6.26
CA PRO A 18 -3.68 37.49 7.49
C PRO A 18 -4.12 38.67 8.38
N ALA A 19 -5.39 38.67 8.77
CA ALA A 19 -5.95 39.63 9.70
C ALA A 19 -5.48 39.31 11.13
N THR A 20 -4.48 40.06 11.62
CA THR A 20 -4.01 39.98 13.00
C THR A 20 -4.89 40.82 13.93
N GLY A 21 -5.71 40.15 14.74
CA GLY A 21 -6.31 40.71 15.95
C GLY A 21 -6.29 39.66 17.06
N PRO A 22 -5.61 39.88 18.20
CA PRO A 22 -5.53 38.87 19.25
C PRO A 22 -6.87 38.79 20.00
N LEU A 23 -7.52 37.64 19.93
CA LEU A 23 -8.58 37.25 20.87
C LEU A 23 -7.95 37.15 22.27
N LYS A 24 -8.51 37.86 23.25
CA LYS A 24 -8.14 37.72 24.67
C LYS A 24 -8.58 36.34 25.14
N ARG A 25 -7.61 35.45 25.37
CA ARG A 25 -7.78 34.12 25.98
C ARG A 25 -7.70 34.27 27.50
N ASP A 26 -8.69 33.73 28.22
CA ASP A 26 -8.53 33.40 29.63
C ASP A 26 -7.71 32.11 29.68
N SER A 27 -6.41 32.22 29.97
CA SER A 27 -5.48 31.09 29.99
C SER A 27 -5.65 30.26 31.26
N VAL A 28 -5.95 28.97 31.12
CA VAL A 28 -5.55 27.97 32.11
C VAL A 28 -4.01 27.99 32.14
N ASP A 29 -3.43 28.33 33.30
CA ASP A 29 -1.98 28.48 33.48
C ASP A 29 -1.30 27.10 33.52
N PHE A 30 -1.25 26.44 32.37
CA PHE A 30 -0.22 25.45 32.10
C PHE A 30 1.07 26.23 31.94
N LYS A 31 2.02 26.01 32.86
CA LYS A 31 3.38 26.56 32.70
C LYS A 31 3.82 26.25 31.28
N THR A 32 4.08 27.29 30.50
CA THR A 32 4.82 27.15 29.24
C THR A 32 6.05 26.31 29.54
N PRO A 33 6.35 25.28 28.73
CA PRO A 33 7.44 24.38 29.01
C PRO A 33 8.69 25.23 29.25
N ASP A 34 9.40 24.95 30.35
CA ASP A 34 10.76 25.42 30.52
C ASP A 34 11.47 25.06 29.19
N PRO A 35 11.96 26.02 28.40
CA PRO A 35 12.59 25.73 27.12
C PRO A 35 13.80 24.85 27.46
N GLY A 36 13.61 23.53 27.34
CA GLY A 36 14.45 22.56 28.04
C GLY A 36 15.91 22.88 27.84
N ASP A 37 16.70 22.82 28.93
CA ASP A 37 18.11 23.23 29.00
C ASP A 37 18.55 24.13 27.82
N PRO A 38 18.55 25.47 27.96
CA PRO A 38 18.86 26.40 26.86
C PRO A 38 20.26 26.19 26.24
N THR A 39 21.08 25.30 26.80
CA THR A 39 22.35 24.85 26.24
C THR A 39 22.22 23.74 25.18
N LYS A 40 21.11 22.99 25.13
CA LYS A 40 20.84 22.02 24.06
C LYS A 40 20.34 22.75 22.81
N LYS A 41 21.23 22.87 21.81
CA LYS A 41 20.82 23.26 20.46
C LYS A 41 19.81 22.25 19.94
N ARG A 42 18.58 22.70 19.67
CA ARG A 42 17.56 21.90 18.99
C ARG A 42 18.07 21.46 17.63
N ARG A 43 17.66 20.27 17.20
CA ARG A 43 18.02 19.73 15.89
C ARG A 43 17.23 20.48 14.83
N THR A 44 17.93 20.98 13.82
CA THR A 44 17.33 21.51 12.58
C THR A 44 17.71 20.59 11.44
N VAL A 45 16.79 20.36 10.51
CA VAL A 45 17.07 19.63 9.27
C VAL A 45 17.39 20.65 8.19
N THR A 46 18.45 20.42 7.43
CA THR A 46 18.75 21.24 6.25
C THR A 46 19.15 20.32 5.11
N ALA A 47 18.56 20.51 3.93
CA ALA A 47 18.83 19.67 2.77
C ALA A 47 20.34 19.56 2.49
N SER A 48 20.88 18.34 2.56
CA SER A 48 22.27 18.03 2.25
C SER A 48 22.41 16.59 1.76
N GLU A 49 23.39 16.33 0.90
CA GLU A 49 23.65 14.97 0.42
C GLU A 49 24.35 14.13 1.50
N HIS A 50 23.88 12.90 1.72
CA HIS A 50 24.52 11.96 2.65
C HIS A 50 24.82 10.62 2.01
N LYS A 51 25.93 10.00 2.44
CA LYS A 51 26.16 8.58 2.21
C LYS A 51 25.34 7.75 3.18
N LEU A 52 24.13 7.37 2.76
CA LEU A 52 23.21 6.60 3.57
C LEU A 52 23.70 5.16 3.86
N PRO A 53 23.31 4.57 5.00
CA PRO A 53 23.64 3.18 5.32
C PRO A 53 22.98 2.21 4.33
N LYS A 54 23.54 0.99 4.22
CA LYS A 54 22.98 -0.06 3.37
C LYS A 54 21.52 -0.35 3.76
N GLY A 55 20.64 -0.34 2.77
CA GLY A 55 19.20 -0.57 2.98
C GLY A 55 18.39 0.71 3.26
N ALA A 56 19.02 1.89 3.31
CA ALA A 56 18.32 3.17 3.31
C ALA A 56 18.21 3.80 1.90
N GLU A 57 18.70 3.11 0.87
CA GLU A 57 18.54 3.55 -0.52
C GLU A 57 17.08 3.41 -0.96
N ILE A 58 16.53 4.47 -1.54
CA ILE A 58 15.13 4.51 -1.98
C ILE A 58 15.00 3.79 -3.32
N HIS A 59 14.36 2.63 -3.29
CA HIS A 59 14.06 1.81 -4.47
C HIS A 59 12.64 2.01 -5.02
N LEU A 60 11.86 2.92 -4.43
CA LEU A 60 10.56 3.28 -4.96
C LEU A 60 10.74 3.95 -6.34
N ARG A 61 10.00 3.49 -7.34
CA ARG A 61 10.01 4.01 -8.70
C ARG A 61 8.57 4.27 -9.15
N PRO A 62 8.02 5.46 -8.86
CA PRO A 62 6.79 5.93 -9.49
C PRO A 62 6.95 5.97 -11.02
N ALA A 63 5.84 5.91 -11.74
CA ALA A 63 5.77 6.23 -13.16
C ALA A 63 4.76 7.36 -13.37
N ILE A 64 5.20 8.43 -14.03
CA ILE A 64 4.32 9.51 -14.48
C ILE A 64 3.75 9.14 -15.85
N GLU A 65 2.43 9.01 -15.92
CA GLU A 65 1.67 8.82 -17.15
C GLU A 65 1.19 10.18 -17.67
N MET A 66 1.50 10.50 -18.93
CA MET A 66 1.14 11.76 -19.56
C MET A 66 0.10 11.56 -20.68
N SER A 67 -0.82 12.51 -20.78
CA SER A 67 -1.75 12.63 -21.89
C SER A 67 -1.05 13.04 -23.19
N GLU A 68 -1.78 12.99 -24.31
CA GLU A 68 -1.34 13.57 -25.58
C GLU A 68 -1.11 15.10 -25.50
N THR A 69 -1.71 15.77 -24.52
CA THR A 69 -1.53 17.21 -24.27
C THR A 69 -0.42 17.52 -23.26
N ASN A 70 0.41 16.54 -22.91
CA ASN A 70 1.51 16.66 -21.94
C ASN A 70 1.04 17.09 -20.52
N THR A 71 -0.15 16.65 -20.12
CA THR A 71 -0.63 16.78 -18.74
C THR A 71 -0.55 15.43 -18.05
N ILE A 72 -0.30 15.42 -16.74
CA ILE A 72 -0.24 14.18 -15.96
C ILE A 72 -1.65 13.58 -15.84
N GLU A 73 -1.85 12.40 -16.41
CA GLU A 73 -3.09 11.63 -16.24
C GLU A 73 -2.99 10.67 -15.05
N GLY A 74 -1.78 10.20 -14.73
CA GLY A 74 -1.57 9.22 -13.67
C GLY A 74 -0.20 9.29 -13.04
N VAL A 75 -0.14 8.92 -11.76
CA VAL A 75 1.11 8.62 -11.05
C VAL A 75 1.00 7.20 -10.52
N THR A 76 1.60 6.26 -11.22
CA THR A 76 1.53 4.84 -10.89
C THR A 76 2.64 4.51 -9.90
N ILE A 77 2.26 4.01 -8.73
CA ILE A 77 3.17 3.64 -7.63
C ILE A 77 2.74 2.27 -7.16
N SER A 78 3.69 1.34 -7.13
CA SER A 78 3.42 -0.02 -6.68
C SER A 78 3.03 -0.06 -5.20
N SER A 79 1.91 -0.70 -4.87
CA SER A 79 1.53 -0.93 -3.47
C SER A 79 2.48 -1.87 -2.71
N LEU A 80 3.26 -2.70 -3.43
CA LEU A 80 4.18 -3.67 -2.83
C LEU A 80 5.54 -3.07 -2.47
N GLN A 81 5.89 -1.92 -3.05
CA GLN A 81 7.16 -1.25 -2.77
C GLN A 81 6.92 -0.06 -1.87
N ARG A 82 7.63 -0.04 -0.74
CA ARG A 82 7.57 1.04 0.24
C ARG A 82 8.93 1.74 0.30
N THR A 83 8.93 2.95 0.83
CA THR A 83 10.18 3.63 1.14
C THR A 83 10.93 2.88 2.25
N PRO A 84 12.26 2.99 2.31
CA PRO A 84 13.03 2.30 3.35
C PRO A 84 12.56 2.73 4.74
N SER A 85 12.43 1.78 5.66
CA SER A 85 11.99 2.08 7.02
C SER A 85 13.04 2.90 7.78
N PRO A 86 12.64 3.91 8.59
CA PRO A 86 13.55 4.60 9.51
C PRO A 86 14.27 3.61 10.46
N PHE A 87 13.65 2.45 10.71
CA PHE A 87 14.16 1.40 11.61
C PHE A 87 15.00 0.32 10.91
N GLY A 88 15.47 0.58 9.69
CA GLY A 88 16.34 -0.34 8.94
C GLY A 88 15.55 -1.46 8.27
N ALA A 89 15.88 -2.72 8.56
CA ALA A 89 15.27 -3.88 7.90
C ALA A 89 13.85 -4.22 8.40
N ARG A 90 13.39 -3.59 9.50
CA ARG A 90 12.06 -3.81 10.07
C ARG A 90 11.13 -2.68 9.64
N MET A 91 9.96 -3.03 9.11
CA MET A 91 8.92 -2.05 8.82
C MET A 91 8.35 -1.48 10.12
N GLY A 92 8.13 -0.16 10.14
CA GLY A 92 7.38 0.48 11.21
C GLY A 92 5.88 0.47 10.94
N ASP A 93 5.11 0.90 11.93
CA ASP A 93 3.67 1.17 11.78
C ASP A 93 3.52 2.60 11.26
N HIS A 94 2.73 2.80 10.21
CA HIS A 94 2.43 4.15 9.74
C HIS A 94 1.23 4.70 10.50
N THR A 95 1.32 5.92 11.02
CA THR A 95 0.22 6.57 11.74
C THR A 95 -0.88 7.03 10.78
N THR A 96 -0.50 7.57 9.62
CA THR A 96 -1.41 7.72 8.46
C THR A 96 -1.09 6.63 7.44
N ALA A 97 -2.13 6.01 6.88
CA ALA A 97 -1.98 4.97 5.87
C ALA A 97 -1.08 5.43 4.72
N TRP A 98 -0.15 4.58 4.31
CA TRP A 98 0.83 4.87 3.26
C TRP A 98 0.14 5.24 1.95
N GLN A 99 -0.93 4.52 1.58
CA GLN A 99 -1.70 4.83 0.39
C GLN A 99 -2.37 6.19 0.45
N GLY A 100 -2.69 6.71 1.65
CA GLY A 100 -3.19 8.07 1.82
C GLY A 100 -2.20 9.12 1.32
N HIS A 101 -0.92 9.00 1.70
CA HIS A 101 0.13 9.90 1.22
C HIS A 101 0.36 9.77 -0.29
N VAL A 102 0.36 8.53 -0.81
CA VAL A 102 0.48 8.26 -2.25
C VAL A 102 -0.67 8.89 -3.03
N ASP A 103 -1.90 8.71 -2.56
CA ASP A 103 -3.10 9.24 -3.21
C ASP A 103 -3.19 10.77 -3.11
N SER A 104 -2.69 11.36 -2.02
CA SER A 104 -2.53 12.82 -1.89
C SER A 104 -1.57 13.40 -2.94
N VAL A 105 -0.42 12.75 -3.19
CA VAL A 105 0.49 13.14 -4.27
C VAL A 105 -0.16 12.96 -5.64
N ARG A 106 -0.82 11.82 -5.89
CA ARG A 106 -1.57 11.58 -7.14
C ARG A 106 -2.58 12.69 -7.41
N ALA A 107 -3.39 13.02 -6.42
CA ALA A 107 -4.41 14.05 -6.53
C ALA A 107 -3.81 15.43 -6.84
N ARG A 108 -2.74 15.80 -6.14
CA ARG A 108 -2.10 17.11 -6.33
C ARG A 108 -1.38 17.24 -7.67
N LEU A 109 -0.88 16.16 -8.26
CA LEU A 109 -0.18 16.22 -9.56
C LEU A 109 -1.09 16.00 -10.76
N HIS A 110 -2.27 15.40 -10.57
CA HIS A 110 -3.19 15.08 -11.66
C HIS A 110 -3.66 16.33 -12.43
N GLY A 111 -3.77 16.20 -13.75
CA GLY A 111 -4.24 17.24 -14.67
C GLY A 111 -3.24 18.38 -14.91
N LYS A 112 -2.10 18.40 -14.22
CA LYS A 112 -1.09 19.45 -14.34
C LYS A 112 -0.12 19.17 -15.49
N SER A 113 0.43 20.22 -16.09
CA SER A 113 1.61 20.08 -16.95
C SER A 113 2.82 19.62 -16.13
N ILE A 114 3.87 19.08 -16.75
CA ILE A 114 5.08 18.67 -16.02
C ILE A 114 5.67 19.84 -15.22
N ALA A 115 5.69 21.04 -15.78
CA ALA A 115 6.20 22.24 -15.12
C ALA A 115 5.36 22.59 -13.88
N ASP A 116 4.03 22.63 -14.02
CA ASP A 116 3.13 22.92 -12.90
C ASP A 116 3.17 21.84 -11.82
N ALA A 117 3.35 20.57 -12.22
CA ALA A 117 3.49 19.45 -11.31
C ALA A 117 4.82 19.49 -10.54
N THR A 118 5.91 19.86 -11.21
CA THR A 118 7.23 20.08 -10.59
C THR A 118 7.15 21.19 -9.55
N GLU A 119 6.54 22.32 -9.90
CA GLU A 119 6.31 23.43 -8.97
C GLU A 119 5.39 23.03 -7.81
N THR A 120 4.32 22.27 -8.08
CA THR A 120 3.42 21.78 -7.02
C THR A 120 4.15 20.86 -6.04
N LEU A 121 4.99 19.94 -6.54
CA LEU A 121 5.77 19.06 -5.67
C LEU A 121 6.85 19.83 -4.90
N ARG A 122 7.42 20.88 -5.51
CA ARG A 122 8.37 21.80 -4.85
C ARG A 122 7.69 22.52 -3.68
N GLN A 123 6.47 23.02 -3.86
CA GLN A 123 5.68 23.65 -2.80
C GLN A 123 5.37 22.66 -1.66
N MET A 124 4.95 21.44 -2.00
CA MET A 124 4.72 20.38 -1.01
C MET A 124 5.98 20.05 -0.20
N GLN A 125 7.16 20.01 -0.86
CA GLN A 125 8.43 19.79 -0.17
C GLN A 125 8.80 20.99 0.70
N ALA A 126 8.66 22.22 0.20
CA ALA A 126 8.97 23.43 0.94
C ALA A 126 8.12 23.56 2.22
N GLU A 127 6.82 23.29 2.14
CA GLU A 127 5.93 23.23 3.31
C GLU A 127 6.46 22.25 4.37
N ALA A 128 6.90 21.06 3.93
CA ALA A 128 7.42 20.03 4.83
C ALA A 128 8.86 20.30 5.34
N ASP A 129 9.66 21.06 4.60
CA ASP A 129 11.00 21.52 5.00
C ASP A 129 10.90 22.66 6.02
N GLU A 130 10.00 23.62 5.82
CA GLU A 130 9.75 24.74 6.74
C GLU A 130 9.39 24.23 8.15
N GLU A 131 8.59 23.16 8.22
CA GLU A 131 8.26 22.49 9.48
C GLU A 131 9.46 21.85 10.19
N MET A 132 10.59 21.63 9.52
CA MET A 132 11.78 21.00 10.10
C MET A 132 12.99 21.95 10.22
N ALA A 133 12.95 23.09 9.52
CA ALA A 133 14.03 24.07 9.47
C ALA A 133 14.00 25.07 10.63
N ASP A 134 12.82 25.46 11.14
CA ASP A 134 12.70 26.33 12.32
C ASP A 134 12.83 25.51 13.61
N PRO A 135 13.81 25.77 14.50
CA PRO A 135 13.91 25.12 15.80
C PRO A 135 12.65 25.18 16.67
N ASN A 136 11.76 26.14 16.42
CA ASN A 136 10.52 26.34 17.18
C ASN A 136 9.29 25.77 16.50
N SER A 137 9.40 25.22 15.30
CA SER A 137 8.29 24.58 14.61
C SER A 137 7.79 23.34 15.36
N VAL A 138 6.58 22.91 15.01
CA VAL A 138 6.01 21.65 15.52
C VAL A 138 6.87 20.45 15.10
N GLY A 139 7.31 20.38 13.84
CA GLY A 139 8.15 19.28 13.35
C GLY A 139 9.49 19.15 14.09
N ALA A 140 10.19 20.26 14.35
CA ALA A 140 11.44 20.23 15.11
C ALA A 140 11.21 19.81 16.58
N ARG A 141 10.12 20.27 17.21
CA ARG A 141 9.73 19.82 18.56
C ARG A 141 9.43 18.33 18.58
N LEU A 142 8.71 17.81 17.59
CA LEU A 142 8.40 16.37 17.47
C LEU A 142 9.65 15.53 17.26
N LEU A 143 10.64 16.04 16.51
CA LEU A 143 11.92 15.37 16.31
C LEU A 143 12.67 15.18 17.64
N ASP A 144 12.62 16.18 18.53
CA ASP A 144 13.23 16.10 19.86
C ASP A 144 12.48 15.15 20.82
N GLU A 145 11.20 14.85 20.54
CA GLU A 145 10.39 13.86 21.28
C GLU A 145 10.67 12.40 20.87
N LEU A 146 11.42 12.15 19.80
CA LEU A 146 11.75 10.80 19.38
C LEU A 146 12.66 10.08 20.40
N ALA A 147 12.40 8.79 20.61
CA ALA A 147 13.11 8.02 21.61
C ALA A 147 14.51 7.57 21.15
N GLY A 148 15.46 7.57 22.08
CA GLY A 148 16.78 6.97 21.88
C GLY A 148 17.58 7.65 20.76
N ASP A 149 18.08 6.84 19.82
CA ASP A 149 18.86 7.28 18.66
C ASP A 149 18.00 7.45 17.39
N ASP A 150 16.66 7.42 17.49
CA ASP A 150 15.78 7.47 16.31
C ASP A 150 15.92 8.80 15.55
N ALA A 151 15.96 9.93 16.27
CA ALA A 151 16.25 11.24 15.66
C ALA A 151 17.58 11.25 14.90
N ASP A 152 18.65 10.72 15.53
CA ASP A 152 20.00 10.70 14.93
C ASP A 152 20.07 9.80 13.68
N ARG A 153 19.20 8.77 13.60
CA ARG A 153 19.07 7.91 12.42
C ARG A 153 18.22 8.52 11.31
N ARG A 154 17.24 9.36 11.64
CA ARG A 154 16.33 10.01 10.68
C ARG A 154 16.90 11.27 10.06
N VAL A 155 17.58 12.12 10.83
CA VAL A 155 18.08 13.41 10.34
C VAL A 155 18.88 13.27 9.03
N PRO A 156 19.91 12.40 8.93
CA PRO A 156 20.66 12.28 7.68
C PRO A 156 19.82 11.79 6.48
N ARG A 157 18.71 11.09 6.74
CA ARG A 157 17.81 10.58 5.70
C ARG A 157 16.79 11.63 5.26
N LEU A 158 16.31 12.46 6.19
CA LEU A 158 15.49 13.63 5.89
C LEU A 158 16.30 14.63 5.05
N GLU A 159 17.53 14.93 5.47
CA GLU A 159 18.44 15.84 4.76
C GLU A 159 18.75 15.33 3.35
N ASP A 160 19.08 14.05 3.19
CA ASP A 160 19.37 13.43 1.88
C ASP A 160 18.13 13.36 0.98
N ALA A 161 16.97 12.99 1.52
CA ALA A 161 15.73 12.95 0.75
C ALA A 161 15.33 14.36 0.28
N ALA A 162 15.37 15.37 1.15
CA ALA A 162 15.07 16.76 0.79
C ALA A 162 16.04 17.29 -0.29
N PHE A 163 17.35 16.99 -0.16
CA PHE A 163 18.34 17.32 -1.17
C PHE A 163 18.00 16.69 -2.53
N ARG A 164 17.72 15.37 -2.55
CA ARG A 164 17.42 14.65 -3.79
C ARG A 164 16.10 15.05 -4.42
N VAL A 165 15.08 15.42 -3.64
CA VAL A 165 13.83 15.99 -4.18
C VAL A 165 14.18 17.22 -5.01
N ASN A 166 14.91 18.18 -4.42
CA ASN A 166 15.25 19.43 -5.11
C ASN A 166 16.13 19.19 -6.35
N ASP A 167 17.13 18.33 -6.25
CA ASP A 167 18.00 17.95 -7.37
C ASP A 167 17.20 17.37 -8.55
N PHE A 168 16.32 16.40 -8.28
CA PHE A 168 15.48 15.81 -9.34
C PHE A 168 14.45 16.78 -9.92
N LEU A 169 13.90 17.70 -9.12
CA LEU A 169 13.00 18.75 -9.63
C LEU A 169 13.75 19.72 -10.54
N ASP A 170 14.96 20.14 -10.17
CA ASP A 170 15.82 21.00 -11.00
C ASP A 170 16.23 20.31 -12.30
N GLU A 171 16.53 19.01 -12.26
CA GLU A 171 16.78 18.23 -13.46
C GLU A 171 15.52 18.02 -14.31
N ALA A 172 14.33 17.95 -13.72
CA ALA A 172 13.06 17.87 -14.45
C ALA A 172 12.79 19.19 -15.19
N ASP A 173 13.00 20.33 -14.53
CA ASP A 173 12.89 21.67 -15.12
C ASP A 173 13.89 21.88 -16.27
N SER A 174 15.09 21.31 -16.14
CA SER A 174 16.17 21.43 -17.12
C SER A 174 16.12 20.37 -18.25
N ALA A 175 15.16 19.45 -18.20
CA ALA A 175 15.08 18.36 -19.16
C ALA A 175 14.69 18.84 -20.56
N THR A 176 15.37 18.31 -21.58
CA THR A 176 15.15 18.70 -22.98
C THR A 176 13.98 17.97 -23.64
N THR A 177 13.39 16.97 -22.98
CA THR A 177 12.26 16.20 -23.49
C THR A 177 11.24 15.94 -22.36
N PRO A 178 9.93 15.85 -22.68
CA PRO A 178 8.89 15.52 -21.71
C PRO A 178 9.17 14.22 -20.96
N ASP A 179 9.60 13.16 -21.65
CA ASP A 179 9.87 11.86 -21.02
C ASP A 179 10.98 11.92 -19.98
N LYS A 180 12.05 12.69 -20.24
CA LYS A 180 13.12 12.88 -19.26
C LYS A 180 12.65 13.70 -18.06
N ALA A 181 11.84 14.73 -18.31
CA ALA A 181 11.23 15.54 -17.25
C ALA A 181 10.31 14.68 -16.36
N ALA A 182 9.47 13.84 -16.97
CA ALA A 182 8.58 12.91 -16.28
C ALA A 182 9.35 11.84 -15.49
N ALA A 183 10.47 11.33 -16.00
CA ALA A 183 11.33 10.39 -15.29
C ALA A 183 11.97 11.02 -14.03
N ASN A 184 12.44 12.27 -14.15
CA ASN A 184 13.00 12.99 -13.01
C ASN A 184 11.94 13.40 -11.98
N LEU A 185 10.76 13.86 -12.43
CA LEU A 185 9.61 14.07 -11.55
C LEU A 185 9.21 12.78 -10.82
N SER A 186 9.27 11.62 -11.49
CA SER A 186 9.02 10.32 -10.85
C SER A 186 9.99 10.05 -9.70
N LEU A 187 11.28 10.36 -9.88
CA LEU A 187 12.30 10.20 -8.83
C LEU A 187 12.10 11.22 -7.69
N ALA A 188 11.74 12.46 -8.01
CA ALA A 188 11.38 13.46 -7.01
C ALA A 188 10.18 13.02 -6.15
N VAL A 189 9.12 12.47 -6.75
CA VAL A 189 7.98 11.90 -6.02
C VAL A 189 8.42 10.78 -5.07
N ALA A 190 9.31 9.89 -5.52
CA ALA A 190 9.84 8.82 -4.68
C ALA A 190 10.58 9.35 -3.44
N GLN A 191 11.39 10.39 -3.63
CA GLN A 191 12.17 11.03 -2.57
C GLN A 191 11.28 11.83 -1.62
N HIS A 192 10.26 12.52 -2.12
CA HIS A 192 9.29 13.26 -1.30
C HIS A 192 8.49 12.32 -0.40
N LEU A 193 8.01 11.20 -0.95
CA LEU A 193 7.33 10.18 -0.17
C LEU A 193 8.26 9.54 0.88
N ALA A 194 9.56 9.40 0.59
CA ALA A 194 10.53 8.93 1.56
C ALA A 194 10.78 9.95 2.67
N TYR A 195 10.88 11.24 2.31
CA TYR A 195 10.98 12.34 3.25
C TYR A 195 9.80 12.33 4.23
N LYS A 196 8.56 12.28 3.71
CA LYS A 196 7.34 12.12 4.52
C LYS A 196 7.42 10.92 5.46
N ASN A 197 7.84 9.77 4.97
CA ASN A 197 8.02 8.56 5.79
C ASN A 197 9.06 8.71 6.92
N TYR A 198 10.04 9.60 6.76
CA TYR A 198 11.05 9.88 7.77
C TYR A 198 10.67 10.96 8.78
N LEU A 199 9.60 11.73 8.52
CA LEU A 199 9.11 12.72 9.48
C LEU A 199 8.80 12.06 10.84
N PRO A 200 8.97 12.81 11.95
CA PRO A 200 8.68 12.30 13.28
C PRO A 200 7.26 11.73 13.37
N PHE A 201 7.11 10.54 13.95
CA PHE A 201 5.84 9.86 14.17
C PHE A 201 4.99 9.48 12.94
N THR A 202 5.31 9.90 11.71
CA THR A 202 4.64 9.38 10.50
C THR A 202 4.82 7.87 10.37
N THR A 203 5.99 7.37 10.77
CA THR A 203 6.27 5.94 10.92
C THR A 203 6.88 5.68 12.28
N VAL A 204 6.33 4.76 13.05
CA VAL A 204 6.72 4.48 14.43
C VAL A 204 7.16 3.03 14.64
N PRO A 205 7.91 2.71 15.70
CA PRO A 205 8.29 1.33 15.98
C PRO A 205 7.04 0.44 16.04
N PRO A 206 7.09 -0.76 15.43
CA PRO A 206 5.93 -1.62 15.39
C PRO A 206 5.59 -2.16 16.78
N LYS A 207 4.30 -2.35 17.07
CA LYS A 207 3.84 -2.94 18.35
C LYS A 207 4.43 -4.32 18.62
N SER A 208 4.76 -5.08 17.58
CA SER A 208 5.32 -6.42 17.70
C SER A 208 6.50 -6.63 16.76
N GLU A 209 7.32 -7.64 17.05
CA GLU A 209 8.44 -8.03 16.18
C GLU A 209 8.00 -8.46 14.77
N ARG A 210 6.72 -8.84 14.61
CA ARG A 210 6.15 -9.21 13.32
C ARG A 210 5.88 -8.00 12.42
N GLY A 211 5.90 -6.78 12.95
CA GLY A 211 5.48 -5.57 12.23
C GLY A 211 3.95 -5.41 12.20
N SER A 212 3.46 -4.28 11.69
CA SER A 212 2.04 -4.11 11.35
C SER A 212 1.59 -5.15 10.33
N VAL A 213 0.49 -5.85 10.66
CA VAL A 213 -0.21 -6.74 9.73
C VAL A 213 -1.31 -5.88 9.11
N GLY A 214 -1.04 -5.28 7.94
CA GLY A 214 -1.87 -4.24 7.33
C GLY A 214 -3.38 -4.34 7.64
N SER A 215 -3.89 -3.37 8.38
CA SER A 215 -5.19 -3.37 9.05
C SER A 215 -6.41 -3.17 8.13
N GLY A 216 -6.39 -3.73 6.92
CA GLY A 216 -7.47 -3.54 5.95
C GLY A 216 -7.40 -2.23 5.17
N GLU A 217 -6.24 -1.53 5.17
CA GLU A 217 -5.96 -0.30 4.39
C GLU A 217 -6.54 -0.36 2.97
N GLY A 218 -6.32 -1.47 2.24
CA GLY A 218 -6.83 -1.63 0.88
C GLY A 218 -8.36 -1.65 0.78
N ARG A 219 -9.07 -2.17 1.78
CA ARG A 219 -10.54 -2.18 1.81
C ARG A 219 -11.09 -0.77 1.96
N TYR A 220 -10.61 -0.03 2.95
CA TYR A 220 -11.08 1.33 3.23
C TYR A 220 -10.71 2.28 2.10
N ARG A 221 -9.49 2.20 1.58
CA ARG A 221 -9.09 2.92 0.37
C ARG A 221 -10.02 2.64 -0.81
N ASN A 222 -10.37 1.38 -1.07
CA ASN A 222 -11.24 1.05 -2.20
C ASN A 222 -12.64 1.66 -2.05
N ASN A 223 -13.22 1.67 -0.85
CA ASN A 223 -14.49 2.36 -0.61
C ASN A 223 -14.40 3.85 -0.98
N LEU A 224 -13.31 4.52 -0.60
CA LEU A 224 -13.08 5.93 -0.89
C LEU A 224 -12.90 6.17 -2.39
N VAL A 225 -12.03 5.39 -3.06
CA VAL A 225 -11.78 5.50 -4.50
C VAL A 225 -13.04 5.22 -5.31
N ASP A 226 -13.82 4.20 -4.94
CA ASP A 226 -15.08 3.85 -5.60
C ASP A 226 -16.10 4.98 -5.48
N PHE A 227 -16.22 5.59 -4.29
CA PHE A 227 -17.10 6.74 -4.08
C PHE A 227 -16.66 7.93 -4.94
N GLU A 228 -15.38 8.28 -4.90
CA GLU A 228 -14.82 9.37 -5.71
C GLU A 228 -15.07 9.18 -7.21
N GLU A 229 -14.89 7.98 -7.74
CA GLU A 229 -15.13 7.66 -9.15
C GLU A 229 -16.61 7.78 -9.52
N GLN A 230 -17.52 7.29 -8.67
CA GLN A 230 -18.96 7.43 -8.87
C GLN A 230 -19.38 8.90 -8.90
N ARG A 231 -18.87 9.70 -7.95
CA ARG A 231 -19.14 11.13 -7.88
C ARG A 231 -18.65 11.86 -9.12
N ARG A 232 -17.43 11.60 -9.55
CA ARG A 232 -16.88 12.22 -10.75
C ARG A 232 -17.67 11.84 -12.01
N THR A 233 -18.07 10.57 -12.13
CA THR A 233 -18.90 10.11 -13.25
C THR A 233 -20.23 10.85 -13.30
N ALA A 234 -20.89 11.03 -12.15
CA ALA A 234 -22.13 11.79 -12.07
C ALA A 234 -21.94 13.27 -12.45
N GLU A 235 -20.80 13.87 -12.11
CA GLU A 235 -20.50 15.27 -12.40
C GLU A 235 -20.04 15.55 -13.85
N LYS A 236 -19.65 14.53 -14.62
CA LYS A 236 -19.03 14.73 -15.95
C LYS A 236 -19.89 15.55 -16.91
N ASP A 237 -21.20 15.36 -16.84
CA ASP A 237 -22.18 16.01 -17.73
C ASP A 237 -22.96 17.15 -17.05
N MET A 238 -22.71 17.41 -15.77
CA MET A 238 -23.38 18.47 -15.01
C MET A 238 -22.82 19.85 -15.33
N LYS A 239 -23.70 20.85 -15.38
CA LYS A 239 -23.27 22.27 -15.42
C LYS A 239 -22.67 22.68 -14.08
N GLN A 240 -21.85 23.74 -14.07
CA GLN A 240 -21.18 24.19 -12.85
C GLN A 240 -22.16 24.53 -11.70
N GLU A 241 -23.31 25.13 -12.01
CA GLU A 241 -24.37 25.41 -11.03
C GLU A 241 -24.98 24.14 -10.43
N GLU A 242 -25.11 23.08 -11.24
CA GLU A 242 -25.64 21.77 -10.81
C GLU A 242 -24.62 21.04 -9.92
N LYS A 243 -23.32 21.11 -10.28
CA LYS A 243 -22.24 20.58 -9.44
C LYS A 243 -22.23 21.26 -8.07
N GLN A 244 -22.38 22.58 -8.06
CA GLN A 244 -22.42 23.36 -6.82
C GLN A 244 -23.62 22.96 -5.93
N ALA A 245 -24.83 22.87 -6.50
CA ALA A 245 -26.01 22.47 -5.75
C ALA A 245 -25.91 21.04 -5.20
N GLU A 246 -25.33 20.12 -5.98
CA GLU A 246 -25.13 18.74 -5.54
C GLU A 246 -24.05 18.64 -4.44
N ARG A 247 -23.04 19.52 -4.44
CA ARG A 247 -22.05 19.63 -3.34
C ARG A 247 -22.69 20.14 -2.06
N GLU A 248 -23.52 21.16 -2.13
CA GLU A 248 -24.28 21.66 -0.98
C GLU A 248 -25.17 20.55 -0.39
N LYS A 249 -25.75 19.71 -1.25
CA LYS A 249 -26.50 18.54 -0.84
C LYS A 249 -25.62 17.45 -0.20
N LEU A 250 -24.43 17.18 -0.73
CA LEU A 250 -23.46 16.26 -0.11
C LEU A 250 -23.05 16.75 1.28
N ALA A 251 -22.74 18.05 1.41
CA ALA A 251 -22.40 18.67 2.68
C ALA A 251 -23.57 18.66 3.69
N ALA A 252 -24.82 18.63 3.21
CA ALA A 252 -26.00 18.44 4.05
C ALA A 252 -26.23 16.98 4.49
N GLY A 253 -25.48 16.02 3.93
CA GLY A 253 -25.44 14.61 4.34
C GLY A 253 -25.66 13.62 3.17
N HIS A 254 -24.84 12.57 3.12
CA HIS A 254 -24.96 11.46 2.16
C HIS A 254 -25.44 10.17 2.86
N PRO A 255 -26.23 9.29 2.19
CA PRO A 255 -26.64 8.01 2.78
C PRO A 255 -25.49 7.13 3.27
N ASP A 256 -24.34 7.22 2.59
CA ASP A 256 -23.13 6.46 2.93
C ASP A 256 -22.17 7.22 3.86
N ALA A 257 -22.59 8.36 4.44
CA ALA A 257 -21.71 9.22 5.24
C ALA A 257 -20.97 8.46 6.36
N LEU A 258 -21.64 7.53 7.05
CA LEU A 258 -21.04 6.72 8.11
C LEU A 258 -19.97 5.74 7.57
N LEU A 259 -20.21 5.13 6.41
CA LEU A 259 -19.23 4.22 5.78
C LEU A 259 -17.98 4.99 5.33
N LEU A 260 -18.18 6.21 4.80
CA LEU A 260 -17.10 7.08 4.34
C LEU A 260 -16.31 7.63 5.53
N ASP A 261 -16.96 8.06 6.60
CA ASP A 261 -16.31 8.49 7.84
C ASP A 261 -15.46 7.36 8.44
N ASP A 262 -16.03 6.16 8.59
CA ASP A 262 -15.31 4.96 9.04
C ASP A 262 -14.12 4.64 8.13
N SER A 263 -14.28 4.76 6.80
CA SER A 263 -13.21 4.50 5.85
C SER A 263 -12.09 5.55 5.90
N LEU A 264 -12.42 6.82 6.14
CA LEU A 264 -11.43 7.89 6.31
C LEU A 264 -10.64 7.69 7.62
N TRP A 265 -11.31 7.49 8.75
CA TRP A 265 -10.62 7.29 10.04
C TRP A 265 -9.90 5.95 10.14
N SER A 266 -10.36 4.91 9.44
CA SER A 266 -9.64 3.63 9.34
C SER A 266 -8.33 3.73 8.53
N MET A 267 -8.09 4.85 7.84
CA MET A 267 -6.80 5.18 7.24
C MET A 267 -5.86 5.87 8.25
N PHE A 268 -6.23 5.98 9.52
CA PHE A 268 -5.41 6.43 10.64
C PHE A 268 -5.20 5.29 11.67
N ALA A 269 -3.95 5.01 12.03
CA ALA A 269 -3.61 3.98 13.00
C ALA A 269 -3.59 4.56 14.42
N PHE A 270 -4.77 4.64 15.05
CA PHE A 270 -4.91 5.12 16.41
C PHE A 270 -4.02 4.36 17.39
N ASP A 271 -3.93 3.03 17.29
CA ASP A 271 -3.08 2.22 18.19
C ASP A 271 -1.60 2.66 18.17
N ALA A 272 -1.10 3.04 17.00
CA ALA A 272 0.27 3.52 16.80
C ALA A 272 0.46 4.93 17.35
N ALA A 273 -0.49 5.84 17.04
CA ALA A 273 -0.45 7.22 17.51
C ALA A 273 -0.58 7.32 19.05
N LEU A 274 -1.51 6.57 19.64
CA LEU A 274 -1.75 6.56 21.09
C LEU A 274 -0.57 5.96 21.87
N ARG A 275 0.03 4.88 21.34
CA ARG A 275 1.21 4.25 21.93
C ARG A 275 2.39 5.22 22.02
N GLU A 276 2.68 5.94 20.95
CA GLU A 276 3.91 6.73 20.83
C GLU A 276 3.80 8.16 21.39
N SER A 277 2.56 8.66 21.46
CA SER A 277 2.21 9.89 22.19
C SER A 277 2.30 9.71 23.71
N HIS A 278 2.29 8.45 24.20
CA HIS A 278 2.29 8.12 25.62
C HIS A 278 1.07 8.66 26.40
N ILE A 279 -0.05 8.87 25.71
CA ILE A 279 -1.25 9.48 26.29
C ILE A 279 -1.77 8.74 27.54
N GLN A 280 -1.58 7.42 27.63
CA GLN A 280 -1.99 6.64 28.81
C GLN A 280 -1.38 7.18 30.12
N PHE A 281 -0.15 7.69 30.10
CA PHE A 281 0.49 8.27 31.29
C PHE A 281 0.00 9.69 31.59
N ALA A 282 -0.51 10.40 30.59
CA ALA A 282 -1.17 11.68 30.79
C ALA A 282 -2.56 11.50 31.43
N LEU A 283 -3.28 10.46 31.02
CA LEU A 283 -4.61 10.12 31.53
C LEU A 283 -4.55 9.50 32.93
N ASP A 284 -3.59 8.61 33.17
CA ASP A 284 -3.37 7.97 34.46
C ASP A 284 -1.88 8.01 34.88
N PRO A 285 -1.47 9.05 35.62
CA PRO A 285 -0.11 9.14 36.17
C PRO A 285 0.24 7.99 37.13
N THR A 286 -0.75 7.27 37.68
CA THR A 286 -0.49 6.16 38.61
C THR A 286 0.12 4.95 37.92
N LEU A 287 0.01 4.83 36.58
CA LEU A 287 0.70 3.80 35.79
C LEU A 287 2.21 3.83 35.98
N VAL A 288 2.81 4.99 36.28
CA VAL A 288 4.25 5.09 36.63
C VAL A 288 4.57 4.32 37.90
N THR A 289 3.67 4.36 38.89
CA THR A 289 3.79 3.58 40.12
C THR A 289 3.71 2.09 39.80
N THR A 290 2.76 1.66 38.97
CA THR A 290 2.65 0.27 38.52
C THR A 290 3.92 -0.22 37.83
N VAL A 291 4.52 0.61 36.96
CA VAL A 291 5.80 0.32 36.29
C VAL A 291 6.96 0.20 37.30
N ASN A 292 6.99 1.07 38.32
CA ASN A 292 7.98 0.98 39.39
C ASN A 292 7.81 -0.29 40.23
N ASP A 293 6.58 -0.70 40.50
CA ASP A 293 6.26 -1.93 41.23
C ASP A 293 6.65 -3.16 40.40
N ASP A 294 6.35 -3.17 39.10
CA ASP A 294 6.78 -4.23 38.17
C ASP A 294 8.30 -4.34 38.12
N PHE A 295 9.00 -3.22 38.00
CA PHE A 295 10.46 -3.21 38.05
C PHE A 295 10.98 -3.76 39.39
N THR A 296 10.37 -3.37 40.52
CA THR A 296 10.76 -3.86 41.84
C THR A 296 10.57 -5.38 41.94
N SER A 297 9.49 -5.90 41.38
CA SER A 297 9.26 -7.34 41.22
C SER A 297 10.34 -8.01 40.35
N VAL A 298 10.67 -7.43 39.18
CA VAL A 298 11.76 -7.94 38.30
C VAL A 298 13.12 -7.92 39.00
N GLN A 299 13.42 -6.87 39.75
CA GLN A 299 14.64 -6.77 40.54
C GLN A 299 14.68 -7.86 41.63
N GLY A 300 13.57 -8.07 42.35
CA GLY A 300 13.45 -9.13 43.36
C GLY A 300 13.59 -10.54 42.77
N LEU A 301 13.10 -10.76 41.54
CA LEU A 301 13.34 -11.99 40.78
C LEU A 301 14.83 -12.20 40.49
N GLY A 302 15.50 -11.16 39.97
CA GLY A 302 16.93 -11.19 39.68
C GLY A 302 17.78 -11.48 40.92
N ASP A 303 17.46 -10.82 42.04
CA ASP A 303 18.14 -11.03 43.33
C ASP A 303 17.94 -12.47 43.83
N THR A 304 16.73 -13.02 43.70
CA THR A 304 16.41 -14.41 44.07
C THR A 304 17.21 -15.40 43.22
N LEU A 305 17.22 -15.22 41.90
CA LEU A 305 17.94 -16.11 40.98
C LEU A 305 19.45 -16.05 41.22
N THR A 306 20.02 -14.85 41.39
CA THR A 306 21.45 -14.66 41.69
C THR A 306 21.84 -15.37 42.98
N LYS A 307 21.02 -15.24 44.04
CA LYS A 307 21.23 -15.93 45.32
C LYS A 307 21.19 -17.45 45.17
N LEU A 308 20.22 -17.97 44.42
CA LEU A 308 20.05 -19.42 44.20
C LEU A 308 21.21 -20.02 43.39
N MET A 309 21.68 -19.31 42.36
CA MET A 309 22.80 -19.75 41.51
C MET A 309 24.15 -19.68 42.22
N GLY A 310 24.34 -18.75 43.16
CA GLY A 310 25.57 -18.63 43.94
C GLY A 310 25.78 -19.75 44.97
N LYS A 311 24.71 -20.43 45.41
CA LYS A 311 24.76 -21.57 46.35
C LYS A 311 23.72 -22.63 45.97
N PRO A 312 23.91 -23.37 44.86
CA PRO A 312 22.90 -24.31 44.38
C PRO A 312 22.73 -25.47 45.38
N SER A 313 21.52 -25.59 45.94
CA SER A 313 21.15 -26.64 46.91
C SER A 313 20.01 -27.50 46.36
N ALA A 314 20.17 -28.82 46.35
CA ALA A 314 19.13 -29.72 45.83
C ALA A 314 17.81 -29.70 46.66
N ALA A 315 17.85 -29.25 47.92
CA ALA A 315 16.70 -29.31 48.83
C ALA A 315 15.83 -28.04 48.85
N THR A 316 16.42 -26.86 48.70
CA THR A 316 15.72 -25.56 48.88
C THR A 316 15.31 -24.91 47.55
N THR A 317 16.10 -25.18 46.50
CA THR A 317 16.01 -24.48 45.22
C THR A 317 14.73 -24.73 44.40
N PRO A 318 14.08 -25.92 44.43
CA PRO A 318 12.87 -26.14 43.61
C PRO A 318 11.67 -25.25 43.98
N LYS A 319 11.40 -25.05 45.27
CA LYS A 319 10.25 -24.24 45.73
C LYS A 319 10.48 -22.76 45.47
N GLU A 320 11.68 -22.26 45.73
CA GLU A 320 12.04 -20.86 45.48
C GLU A 320 12.06 -20.55 43.97
N LEU A 321 12.51 -21.50 43.14
CA LEU A 321 12.41 -21.36 41.68
C LEU A 321 10.97 -21.35 41.18
N GLN A 322 10.08 -22.17 41.74
CA GLN A 322 8.68 -22.11 41.37
C GLN A 322 8.06 -20.76 41.74
N GLY A 323 8.37 -20.24 42.94
CA GLY A 323 7.96 -18.89 43.34
C GLY A 323 8.45 -17.80 42.38
N ALA A 324 9.70 -17.87 41.93
CA ALA A 324 10.24 -16.96 40.93
C ALA A 324 9.51 -17.07 39.57
N LYS A 325 9.20 -18.29 39.12
CA LYS A 325 8.41 -18.50 37.88
C LYS A 325 6.99 -17.97 38.00
N ASP A 326 6.35 -18.17 39.14
CA ASP A 326 4.97 -17.71 39.40
C ASP A 326 4.91 -16.18 39.46
N GLU A 327 5.91 -15.55 40.08
CA GLU A 327 6.08 -14.09 40.11
C GLU A 327 6.30 -13.53 38.71
N ALA A 328 7.25 -14.08 37.94
CA ALA A 328 7.46 -13.68 36.55
C ALA A 328 6.19 -13.84 35.71
N GLY A 329 5.49 -14.97 35.87
CA GLY A 329 4.22 -15.23 35.20
C GLY A 329 3.10 -14.28 35.62
N ARG A 330 3.15 -13.70 36.82
CA ARG A 330 2.20 -12.66 37.25
C ARG A 330 2.52 -11.32 36.62
N ILE A 331 3.80 -10.93 36.61
CA ILE A 331 4.29 -9.71 35.93
C ILE A 331 3.81 -9.74 34.48
N MET A 332 4.08 -10.84 33.77
CA MET A 332 3.70 -11.06 32.36
C MET A 332 2.18 -11.05 32.09
N LYS A 333 1.33 -11.18 33.10
CA LYS A 333 -0.14 -11.18 32.95
C LYS A 333 -0.77 -9.83 33.26
N ARG A 334 0.00 -8.83 33.71
CA ARG A 334 -0.54 -7.51 34.02
C ARG A 334 -0.88 -6.77 32.72
N PRO A 335 -2.08 -6.17 32.62
CA PRO A 335 -2.45 -5.31 31.49
C PRO A 335 -1.54 -4.07 31.42
N GLY A 336 -1.26 -3.57 30.22
CA GLY A 336 -0.57 -2.28 30.01
C GLY A 336 0.91 -2.26 30.37
N GLN A 337 1.56 -3.41 30.49
CA GLN A 337 2.98 -3.51 30.83
C GLN A 337 3.89 -3.07 29.68
N ASP A 338 4.98 -2.37 29.98
CA ASP A 338 6.03 -2.05 29.00
C ASP A 338 6.71 -3.35 28.52
N ASP A 339 6.80 -3.51 27.20
CA ASP A 339 7.34 -4.70 26.53
C ASP A 339 8.75 -5.09 27.00
N ARG A 340 9.58 -4.14 27.46
CA ARG A 340 10.95 -4.46 27.92
C ARG A 340 10.93 -5.02 29.34
N ILE A 341 10.05 -4.51 30.20
CA ILE A 341 9.83 -5.08 31.53
C ILE A 341 9.22 -6.48 31.39
N PHE A 342 8.24 -6.64 30.49
CA PHE A 342 7.69 -7.94 30.13
C PHE A 342 8.77 -8.90 29.63
N ARG A 343 9.60 -8.46 28.68
CA ARG A 343 10.71 -9.27 28.12
C ARG A 343 11.71 -9.67 29.20
N ALA A 344 12.15 -8.74 30.04
CA ALA A 344 13.05 -9.04 31.15
C ALA A 344 12.43 -10.08 32.10
N ALA A 345 11.14 -9.95 32.44
CA ALA A 345 10.44 -10.94 33.26
C ALA A 345 10.37 -12.32 32.58
N SER A 346 10.09 -12.36 31.26
CA SER A 346 10.09 -13.60 30.47
C SER A 346 11.48 -14.23 30.41
N SER A 347 12.53 -13.45 30.14
CA SER A 347 13.92 -13.93 30.13
C SER A 347 14.32 -14.50 31.49
N LEU A 348 13.97 -13.82 32.59
CA LEU A 348 14.26 -14.30 33.95
C LEU A 348 13.50 -15.59 34.27
N LYS A 349 12.27 -15.74 33.77
CA LYS A 349 11.51 -17.00 33.86
C LYS A 349 12.22 -18.12 33.11
N ASP A 350 12.68 -17.87 31.89
CA ASP A 350 13.40 -18.85 31.07
C ASP A 350 14.73 -19.23 31.72
N ILE A 351 15.45 -18.27 32.30
CA ILE A 351 16.65 -18.52 33.11
C ILE A 351 16.33 -19.41 34.31
N ALA A 352 15.22 -19.15 35.03
CA ALA A 352 14.78 -19.97 36.14
C ALA A 352 14.44 -21.42 35.70
N GLU A 353 13.83 -21.59 34.53
CA GLU A 353 13.52 -22.89 33.93
C GLU A 353 14.78 -23.67 33.54
N GLN A 354 15.72 -23.00 32.86
CA GLN A 354 17.00 -23.59 32.49
C GLN A 354 17.83 -23.97 33.71
N PHE A 355 17.93 -23.08 34.70
CA PHE A 355 18.63 -23.33 35.95
C PHE A 355 18.04 -24.52 36.70
N HIS A 356 16.71 -24.66 36.75
CA HIS A 356 16.04 -25.83 37.32
C HIS A 356 16.53 -27.14 36.70
N GLY A 357 16.65 -27.20 35.36
CA GLY A 357 17.17 -28.37 34.64
C GLY A 357 18.66 -28.65 34.91
N LEU A 358 19.43 -27.64 35.31
CA LEU A 358 20.86 -27.75 35.62
C LEU A 358 21.15 -28.18 37.06
N LEU A 359 20.17 -28.13 37.98
CA LEU A 359 20.38 -28.47 39.39
C LEU A 359 20.99 -29.87 39.60
N LEU A 360 20.55 -30.85 38.80
CA LEU A 360 21.07 -32.22 38.87
C LEU A 360 22.54 -32.32 38.43
N LYS A 361 23.03 -31.35 37.66
CA LYS A 361 24.39 -31.29 37.11
C LYS A 361 25.27 -30.26 37.82
N ALA A 362 24.79 -29.59 38.86
CA ALA A 362 25.50 -28.51 39.55
C ALA A 362 26.84 -28.94 40.21
N HIS A 363 27.04 -30.23 40.44
CA HIS A 363 28.29 -30.82 40.93
C HIS A 363 29.33 -31.08 39.82
N THR A 364 28.94 -30.95 38.55
CA THR A 364 29.82 -31.17 37.40
C THR A 364 30.43 -29.85 36.92
N LYS A 365 31.65 -29.88 36.38
CA LYS A 365 32.30 -28.68 35.79
C LYS A 365 31.44 -28.03 34.70
N THR A 366 30.82 -28.84 33.85
CA THR A 366 29.94 -28.36 32.77
C THR A 366 28.71 -27.66 33.34
N GLY A 367 28.04 -28.25 34.34
CA GLY A 367 26.90 -27.64 34.99
C GLY A 367 27.27 -26.33 35.71
N GLN A 368 28.41 -26.29 36.40
CA GLN A 368 28.91 -25.06 37.03
C GLN A 368 29.19 -23.95 36.02
N LYS A 369 29.78 -24.28 34.87
CA LYS A 369 30.02 -23.33 33.79
C LYS A 369 28.69 -22.75 33.26
N GLN A 370 27.72 -23.61 32.95
CA GLN A 370 26.42 -23.18 32.44
C GLN A 370 25.63 -22.36 33.47
N ILE A 371 25.70 -22.72 34.76
CA ILE A 371 25.11 -21.92 35.84
C ILE A 371 25.79 -20.55 35.93
N GLY A 372 27.11 -20.48 35.75
CA GLY A 372 27.84 -19.21 35.67
C GLY A 372 27.36 -18.33 34.50
N GLU A 373 27.24 -18.91 33.31
CA GLU A 373 26.72 -18.21 32.11
C GLU A 373 25.29 -17.65 32.34
N LEU A 374 24.40 -18.43 32.98
CA LEU A 374 23.06 -17.94 33.37
C LEU A 374 23.12 -16.86 34.45
N SER A 375 24.03 -16.99 35.42
CA SER A 375 24.22 -15.99 36.49
C SER A 375 24.73 -14.66 35.94
N ASP A 376 25.57 -14.67 34.90
CA ASP A 376 26.06 -13.46 34.25
C ASP A 376 24.98 -12.79 33.39
N ALA A 377 23.98 -13.53 32.92
CA ALA A 377 22.85 -13.00 32.16
C ALA A 377 21.84 -12.23 33.03
N VAL A 378 21.59 -12.66 34.28
CA VAL A 378 20.57 -12.05 35.17
C VAL A 378 20.75 -10.53 35.36
N PRO A 379 21.95 -10.00 35.70
CA PRO A 379 22.14 -8.56 35.83
C PRO A 379 21.81 -7.77 34.56
N THR A 380 22.04 -8.36 33.38
CA THR A 380 21.74 -7.73 32.09
C THR A 380 20.24 -7.51 31.92
N GLU A 381 19.43 -8.53 32.22
CA GLU A 381 17.95 -8.42 32.12
C GLU A 381 17.38 -7.42 33.15
N VAL A 382 17.91 -7.41 34.38
CA VAL A 382 17.50 -6.44 35.41
C VAL A 382 17.87 -5.02 35.01
N ASP A 383 19.05 -4.80 34.42
CA ASP A 383 19.46 -3.47 33.96
C ASP A 383 18.61 -2.97 32.78
N GLN A 384 18.23 -3.86 31.86
CA GLN A 384 17.28 -3.51 30.79
C GLN A 384 15.92 -3.07 31.35
N ALA A 385 15.39 -3.78 32.34
CA ALA A 385 14.15 -3.39 33.03
C ALA A 385 14.30 -2.04 33.77
N ARG A 386 15.47 -1.79 34.38
CA ARG A 386 15.79 -0.51 35.04
C ARG A 386 15.78 0.65 34.05
N GLN A 387 16.48 0.48 32.93
CA GLN A 387 16.52 1.47 31.85
C GLN A 387 15.12 1.73 31.28
N ALA A 388 14.29 0.69 31.14
CA ALA A 388 12.91 0.83 30.70
C ALA A 388 12.07 1.65 31.69
N ARG A 389 12.13 1.33 32.99
CA ARG A 389 11.48 2.09 34.06
C ARG A 389 11.92 3.55 34.06
N ASP A 390 13.22 3.82 34.00
CA ASP A 390 13.74 5.19 34.04
C ASP A 390 13.29 6.00 32.81
N ALA A 391 13.28 5.36 31.63
CA ALA A 391 12.75 5.98 30.42
C ALA A 391 11.24 6.29 30.53
N ILE A 392 10.44 5.37 31.08
CA ILE A 392 9.00 5.59 31.28
C ILE A 392 8.75 6.72 32.27
N LYS A 393 9.47 6.72 33.40
CA LYS A 393 9.35 7.78 34.41
C LYS A 393 9.65 9.15 33.80
N GLN A 394 10.74 9.26 33.05
CA GLN A 394 11.10 10.49 32.35
C GLN A 394 10.03 10.91 31.34
N ARG A 395 9.46 9.95 30.58
CA ARG A 395 8.38 10.23 29.62
C ARG A 395 7.09 10.69 30.30
N ALA A 396 6.75 10.10 31.44
CA ALA A 396 5.54 10.40 32.16
C ALA A 396 5.54 11.80 32.79
N GLU A 397 6.73 12.34 33.14
CA GLU A 397 6.88 13.71 33.68
C GLU A 397 6.37 14.80 32.72
N HIS A 398 6.36 14.52 31.41
CA HIS A 398 5.92 15.45 30.35
C HIS A 398 4.86 14.83 29.42
N ALA A 399 4.18 13.77 29.87
CA ALA A 399 3.24 13.04 29.03
C ALA A 399 2.06 13.90 28.53
N PRO A 400 1.45 14.80 29.33
CA PRO A 400 0.36 15.66 28.84
C PRO A 400 0.79 16.55 27.67
N GLU A 401 1.91 17.26 27.80
CA GLU A 401 2.41 18.18 26.78
C GLU A 401 2.84 17.43 25.51
N ARG A 402 3.51 16.28 25.68
CA ARG A 402 3.90 15.41 24.58
C ARG A 402 2.67 14.87 23.85
N ALA A 403 1.67 14.36 24.59
CA ALA A 403 0.46 13.81 24.00
C ALA A 403 -0.31 14.88 23.22
N ALA A 404 -0.43 16.09 23.78
CA ALA A 404 -1.01 17.25 23.10
C ALA A 404 -0.31 17.53 21.76
N LEU A 405 1.02 17.67 21.78
CA LEU A 405 1.81 17.98 20.60
C LEU A 405 1.74 16.88 19.53
N VAL A 406 1.97 15.62 19.93
CA VAL A 406 2.05 14.48 19.00
C VAL A 406 0.68 14.19 18.39
N LEU A 407 -0.38 14.06 19.19
CA LEU A 407 -1.70 13.69 18.67
C LEU A 407 -2.33 14.81 17.84
N ALA A 408 -2.17 16.08 18.25
CA ALA A 408 -2.67 17.21 17.46
C ALA A 408 -2.07 17.21 16.06
N HIS A 409 -0.74 17.06 15.95
CA HIS A 409 -0.06 17.05 14.67
C HIS A 409 -0.43 15.84 13.82
N LEU A 410 -0.46 14.63 14.40
CA LEU A 410 -0.80 13.42 13.64
C LEU A 410 -2.24 13.42 13.12
N LEU A 411 -3.21 13.88 13.93
CA LEU A 411 -4.60 14.01 13.51
C LEU A 411 -4.75 15.05 12.41
N HIS A 412 -4.04 16.18 12.53
CA HIS A 412 -4.02 17.23 11.51
C HIS A 412 -3.39 16.74 10.21
N GLU A 413 -2.22 16.10 10.27
CA GLU A 413 -1.55 15.54 9.10
C GLU A 413 -2.44 14.51 8.40
N HIS A 414 -3.13 13.66 9.17
CA HIS A 414 -4.08 12.70 8.62
C HIS A 414 -5.19 13.40 7.82
N GLN A 415 -5.87 14.38 8.42
CA GLN A 415 -6.93 15.13 7.76
C GLN A 415 -6.41 15.93 6.55
N GLN A 416 -5.23 16.55 6.67
CA GLN A 416 -4.56 17.28 5.59
C GLN A 416 -4.15 16.36 4.43
N THR A 417 -3.87 15.09 4.71
CA THR A 417 -3.55 14.08 3.69
C THR A 417 -4.81 13.57 2.99
N MET A 418 -5.88 13.31 3.74
CA MET A 418 -7.16 12.82 3.18
C MET A 418 -7.88 13.89 2.36
N ALA A 419 -7.83 15.16 2.77
CA ALA A 419 -8.50 16.28 2.12
C ALA A 419 -8.26 16.38 0.59
N PRO A 420 -7.01 16.40 0.11
CA PRO A 420 -6.74 16.38 -1.33
C PRO A 420 -6.94 15.00 -1.97
N ALA A 421 -6.75 13.91 -1.23
CA ALA A 421 -6.89 12.56 -1.79
C ALA A 421 -8.35 12.22 -2.12
N TYR A 422 -9.28 12.48 -1.19
CA TYR A 422 -10.68 12.05 -1.28
C TYR A 422 -11.65 13.20 -0.96
N PRO A 423 -11.64 14.29 -1.77
CA PRO A 423 -12.37 15.50 -1.42
C PRO A 423 -13.88 15.32 -1.35
N HIS A 424 -14.49 14.51 -2.23
CA HIS A 424 -15.93 14.28 -2.16
C HIS A 424 -16.29 13.42 -0.96
N ALA A 425 -15.49 12.40 -0.64
CA ALA A 425 -15.72 11.56 0.54
C ALA A 425 -15.62 12.39 1.83
N VAL A 426 -14.63 13.28 1.92
CA VAL A 426 -14.42 14.22 3.03
C VAL A 426 -15.61 15.15 3.23
N ILE A 427 -16.16 15.70 2.14
CA ILE A 427 -17.35 16.57 2.18
C ILE A 427 -18.59 15.77 2.58
N ALA A 428 -18.79 14.59 1.99
CA ALA A 428 -19.98 13.77 2.17
C ALA A 428 -20.11 13.17 3.58
N SER A 429 -18.99 12.86 4.24
CA SER A 429 -18.94 12.32 5.60
C SER A 429 -19.00 13.39 6.68
N GLY A 430 -18.70 14.65 6.35
CA GLY A 430 -18.48 15.70 7.35
C GLY A 430 -17.15 15.59 8.09
N PHE A 431 -16.21 14.78 7.58
CA PHE A 431 -14.88 14.55 8.14
C PHE A 431 -14.07 15.84 8.34
N LEU A 432 -14.21 16.79 7.40
CA LEU A 432 -13.77 18.17 7.56
C LEU A 432 -14.97 19.11 7.33
N PRO A 433 -15.43 19.82 8.36
CA PRO A 433 -16.53 20.78 8.21
C PRO A 433 -16.08 21.98 7.35
N ILE A 434 -16.64 22.11 6.15
CA ILE A 434 -16.36 23.23 5.23
C ILE A 434 -17.50 24.23 5.31
N PRO A 435 -17.34 25.39 5.97
CA PRO A 435 -18.41 26.37 6.15
C PRO A 435 -18.76 27.11 4.85
N ASP A 436 -17.79 27.23 3.94
CA ASP A 436 -17.95 27.90 2.66
C ASP A 436 -17.35 27.04 1.54
N SER A 437 -18.25 26.46 0.74
CA SER A 437 -17.89 25.61 -0.40
C SER A 437 -17.16 26.35 -1.52
N GLU A 438 -17.21 27.69 -1.57
CA GLU A 438 -16.44 28.47 -2.55
C GLU A 438 -14.95 28.53 -2.21
N THR A 439 -14.60 28.63 -0.92
CA THR A 439 -13.21 28.70 -0.47
C THR A 439 -12.54 27.33 -0.36
N GLY A 440 -13.34 26.27 -0.19
CA GLY A 440 -12.84 24.91 0.02
C GLY A 440 -11.95 24.76 1.25
N THR A 441 -12.00 25.70 2.20
CA THR A 441 -11.15 25.67 3.41
C THR A 441 -11.97 25.22 4.62
N ALA A 442 -11.46 24.23 5.36
CA ALA A 442 -12.12 23.70 6.54
C ALA A 442 -12.15 24.71 7.70
N ASP A 443 -13.21 24.67 8.51
CA ASP A 443 -13.25 25.33 9.81
C ASP A 443 -12.35 24.55 10.77
N ILE A 444 -11.15 25.07 11.03
CA ILE A 444 -10.14 24.36 11.83
C ILE A 444 -10.62 24.03 13.25
N THR A 445 -11.53 24.84 13.82
CA THR A 445 -12.06 24.59 15.17
C THR A 445 -12.96 23.36 15.15
N LYS A 446 -13.87 23.28 14.18
CA LYS A 446 -14.75 22.12 14.03
C LYS A 446 -14.01 20.88 13.55
N ALA A 447 -13.00 21.04 12.69
CA ALA A 447 -12.12 19.95 12.30
C ALA A 447 -11.42 19.33 13.52
N ALA A 448 -10.95 20.17 14.45
CA ALA A 448 -10.40 19.74 15.73
C ALA A 448 -11.45 19.01 16.59
N GLU A 449 -12.67 19.54 16.69
CA GLU A 449 -13.77 18.89 17.42
C GLU A 449 -14.06 17.48 16.87
N THR A 450 -14.15 17.31 15.54
CA THR A 450 -14.33 16.00 14.91
C THR A 450 -13.17 15.06 15.23
N ALA A 451 -11.93 15.54 15.13
CA ALA A 451 -10.75 14.74 15.42
C ALA A 451 -10.68 14.30 16.90
N ILE A 452 -11.05 15.19 17.83
CA ILE A 452 -11.08 14.90 19.27
C ILE A 452 -12.17 13.88 19.62
N ALA A 453 -13.35 13.98 19.00
CA ALA A 453 -14.42 12.99 19.21
C ALA A 453 -13.97 11.58 18.78
N GLN A 454 -13.27 11.48 17.65
CA GLN A 454 -12.74 10.21 17.14
C GLN A 454 -11.58 9.68 17.99
N LEU A 455 -10.70 10.57 18.44
CA LEU A 455 -9.65 10.23 19.40
C LEU A 455 -10.23 9.68 20.71
N GLU A 456 -11.28 10.30 21.26
CA GLU A 456 -11.92 9.81 22.49
C GLU A 456 -12.51 8.41 22.29
N SER A 457 -13.19 8.17 21.15
CA SER A 457 -13.69 6.85 20.77
C SER A 457 -12.56 5.81 20.76
N ALA A 458 -11.45 6.14 20.08
CA ALA A 458 -10.29 5.26 19.97
C ALA A 458 -9.60 4.99 21.32
N LEU A 459 -9.53 6.00 22.21
CA LEU A 459 -8.99 5.82 23.57
C LEU A 459 -9.78 4.78 24.36
N ARG A 460 -11.12 4.82 24.25
CA ARG A 460 -12.00 3.86 24.93
C ARG A 460 -11.84 2.44 24.38
N GLU A 461 -11.61 2.31 23.08
CA GLU A 461 -11.37 1.03 22.42
C GLU A 461 -10.00 0.43 22.77
N GLU A 462 -8.92 1.24 22.70
CA GLU A 462 -7.55 0.77 22.89
C GLU A 462 -7.17 0.61 24.38
N TYR A 463 -7.79 1.40 25.26
CA TYR A 463 -7.51 1.39 26.70
C TYR A 463 -8.75 1.15 27.57
N PRO A 464 -9.54 0.08 27.34
CA PRO A 464 -10.80 -0.13 28.05
C PRO A 464 -10.62 -0.21 29.57
N GLY A 465 -9.44 -0.62 30.05
CA GLY A 465 -9.10 -0.65 31.48
C GLY A 465 -9.00 0.73 32.14
N LEU A 466 -8.70 1.80 31.39
CA LEU A 466 -8.68 3.17 31.91
C LEU A 466 -10.09 3.74 32.09
N PHE A 467 -11.10 3.14 31.46
CA PHE A 467 -12.50 3.60 31.46
C PHE A 467 -13.45 2.61 32.15
N ALA A 468 -12.92 1.56 32.80
CA ALA A 468 -13.73 0.45 33.31
C ALA A 468 -14.60 0.82 34.52
N ASP A 469 -14.07 1.66 35.42
CA ASP A 469 -14.73 2.02 36.68
C ASP A 469 -15.32 3.44 36.63
N ASP A 470 -14.55 4.42 36.14
CA ASP A 470 -14.92 5.84 36.01
C ASP A 470 -14.15 6.48 34.83
N GLU A 471 -14.55 7.68 34.39
CA GLU A 471 -13.77 8.47 33.43
C GLU A 471 -12.40 8.88 34.02
N PRO A 472 -11.29 8.81 33.26
CA PRO A 472 -10.00 9.30 33.72
C PRO A 472 -10.10 10.76 34.16
N ALA A 473 -9.64 11.08 35.36
CA ALA A 473 -9.75 12.43 35.94
C ALA A 473 -9.09 13.52 35.09
N LYS A 474 -8.17 13.13 34.18
CA LYS A 474 -7.44 14.01 33.27
C LYS A 474 -7.90 13.98 31.83
N LEU A 475 -8.96 13.22 31.50
CA LEU A 475 -9.43 13.09 30.13
C LEU A 475 -9.75 14.45 29.49
N THR A 476 -10.62 15.24 30.12
CA THR A 476 -11.03 16.54 29.59
C THR A 476 -9.83 17.49 29.44
N ASP A 477 -8.99 17.62 30.47
CA ASP A 477 -7.79 18.47 30.44
C ASP A 477 -6.85 18.11 29.26
N VAL A 478 -6.63 16.81 29.03
CA VAL A 478 -5.75 16.31 27.97
C VAL A 478 -6.36 16.51 26.58
N LEU A 479 -7.66 16.21 26.41
CA LEU A 479 -8.33 16.43 25.12
C LEU A 479 -8.39 17.92 24.75
N GLU A 480 -8.66 18.81 25.72
CA GLU A 480 -8.61 20.26 25.50
C GLU A 480 -7.20 20.73 25.11
N ALA A 481 -6.15 20.18 25.73
CA ALA A 481 -4.77 20.50 25.36
C ALA A 481 -4.44 20.08 23.91
N ILE A 482 -4.86 18.87 23.51
CA ILE A 482 -4.70 18.38 22.13
C ILE A 482 -5.48 19.28 21.16
N GLN A 483 -6.72 19.62 21.48
CA GLN A 483 -7.56 20.48 20.64
C GLN A 483 -6.92 21.87 20.44
N ASN A 484 -6.38 22.45 21.51
CA ASN A 484 -5.74 23.77 21.45
C ASN A 484 -4.45 23.76 20.61
N GLU A 485 -3.62 22.73 20.73
CA GLU A 485 -2.45 22.57 19.85
C GLU A 485 -2.90 22.39 18.38
N TYR A 486 -3.94 21.58 18.13
CA TYR A 486 -4.48 21.35 16.79
C TYR A 486 -4.97 22.65 16.14
N ILE A 487 -5.76 23.46 16.86
CA ILE A 487 -6.30 24.74 16.35
C ILE A 487 -5.17 25.72 15.99
N GLY A 488 -3.98 25.57 16.59
CA GLY A 488 -2.79 26.36 16.27
C GLY A 488 -2.13 26.00 14.93
N LEU A 489 -2.52 24.90 14.29
CA LEU A 489 -1.94 24.42 13.03
C LEU A 489 -2.56 25.12 11.80
N PRO A 490 -1.88 25.09 10.64
CA PRO A 490 -2.39 25.72 9.42
C PRO A 490 -3.76 25.20 8.99
N PRO A 491 -4.61 26.03 8.35
CA PRO A 491 -5.90 25.60 7.85
C PRO A 491 -5.76 24.51 6.76
N ILE A 492 -6.75 23.61 6.69
CA ILE A 492 -6.76 22.52 5.72
C ILE A 492 -7.62 22.91 4.52
N ALA A 493 -7.02 22.89 3.33
CA ALA A 493 -7.73 23.06 2.07
C ALA A 493 -8.21 21.71 1.52
N VAL A 494 -9.47 21.67 1.08
CA VAL A 494 -10.13 20.55 0.42
C VAL A 494 -10.35 20.93 -1.05
N PRO A 495 -9.49 20.47 -1.98
CA PRO A 495 -9.66 20.76 -3.40
C PRO A 495 -10.96 20.14 -3.92
N LEU A 496 -11.49 20.67 -5.02
CA LEU A 496 -12.81 20.30 -5.53
C LEU A 496 -12.76 19.28 -6.68
N ASP A 497 -11.60 18.70 -6.96
CA ASP A 497 -11.39 17.77 -8.07
C ASP A 497 -10.72 16.48 -7.56
N SER A 498 -11.27 15.34 -7.98
CA SER A 498 -10.73 14.01 -7.72
C SER A 498 -10.31 13.29 -9.00
N GLY A 499 -9.90 14.06 -10.01
CA GLY A 499 -9.53 13.56 -11.35
C GLY A 499 -8.53 12.38 -11.38
N TRP A 500 -7.73 12.21 -10.34
CA TRP A 500 -6.76 11.15 -10.26
C TRP A 500 -7.38 9.73 -10.10
N VAL A 501 -8.63 9.61 -9.63
CA VAL A 501 -9.23 8.30 -9.25
C VAL A 501 -9.47 7.35 -10.42
N GLU A 502 -9.63 7.86 -11.64
CA GLU A 502 -9.72 7.05 -12.87
C GLU A 502 -8.45 6.22 -13.12
N HIS A 503 -7.31 6.67 -12.57
CA HIS A 503 -6.02 6.00 -12.68
C HIS A 503 -5.61 5.28 -11.38
N ALA A 504 -6.31 5.51 -10.27
CA ALA A 504 -6.01 4.94 -8.95
C ALA A 504 -6.17 3.41 -8.87
N LYS A 505 -7.01 2.86 -9.77
CA LYS A 505 -7.25 1.42 -9.93
C LYS A 505 -6.29 0.77 -10.93
N LYS A 506 -5.52 1.57 -11.69
CA LYS A 506 -4.52 1.06 -12.63
C LYS A 506 -3.31 0.49 -11.87
N THR A 507 -2.69 -0.48 -12.51
CA THR A 507 -1.95 -1.62 -11.93
C THR A 507 -0.87 -1.29 -10.89
N ASP A 508 -0.61 -2.24 -9.99
CA ASP A 508 0.52 -2.20 -9.03
C ASP A 508 1.92 -2.37 -9.66
N LEU A 509 2.02 -2.53 -10.98
CA LEU A 509 3.27 -2.82 -11.68
C LEU A 509 3.87 -1.57 -12.32
N VAL A 510 5.09 -1.23 -11.90
CA VAL A 510 5.92 -0.21 -12.55
C VAL A 510 7.26 -0.82 -12.92
N VAL A 511 7.69 -0.62 -14.16
CA VAL A 511 9.02 -1.05 -14.62
C VAL A 511 9.80 0.15 -15.13
N SER A 512 10.95 0.40 -14.52
CA SER A 512 11.92 1.39 -14.99
C SER A 512 13.11 0.71 -15.66
N TYR A 513 13.69 1.37 -16.66
CA TYR A 513 14.79 0.85 -17.48
C TYR A 513 16.00 1.80 -17.45
N ASP A 514 17.18 1.24 -17.21
CA ASP A 514 18.46 1.96 -17.22
C ASP A 514 19.45 1.25 -18.16
N HIS A 515 19.67 1.86 -19.31
CA HIS A 515 20.58 1.39 -20.35
C HIS A 515 22.04 1.55 -19.92
N GLY A 516 22.53 0.62 -19.11
CA GLY A 516 23.89 0.67 -18.56
C GLY A 516 24.04 -0.08 -17.24
N LYS A 517 22.92 -0.37 -16.57
CA LYS A 517 22.89 -1.19 -15.37
C LYS A 517 22.66 -2.66 -15.72
N VAL A 518 23.14 -3.53 -14.84
CA VAL A 518 22.90 -4.97 -14.85
C VAL A 518 22.55 -5.38 -13.42
N PRO A 519 21.27 -5.67 -13.10
CA PRO A 519 20.11 -5.67 -14.01
C PRO A 519 19.76 -4.28 -14.56
N ALA A 520 19.23 -4.25 -15.79
CA ALA A 520 18.81 -3.04 -16.48
C ALA A 520 17.40 -2.60 -16.05
N PHE A 521 16.57 -3.52 -15.57
CA PHE A 521 15.23 -3.22 -15.09
C PHE A 521 15.17 -3.12 -13.56
N THR A 522 14.39 -2.15 -13.08
CA THR A 522 13.88 -2.14 -11.71
C THR A 522 12.36 -2.33 -11.79
N VAL A 523 11.90 -3.47 -11.28
CA VAL A 523 10.48 -3.86 -11.29
C VAL A 523 9.89 -3.65 -9.90
N ASN A 524 8.94 -2.72 -9.79
CA ASN A 524 8.19 -2.43 -8.58
C ASN A 524 6.79 -3.03 -8.73
N GLY A 525 6.47 -4.02 -7.91
CA GLY A 525 5.14 -4.58 -7.83
C GLY A 525 4.85 -5.82 -8.67
N ARG A 526 3.56 -6.01 -8.95
CA ARG A 526 3.02 -7.20 -9.60
C ARG A 526 1.92 -6.79 -10.57
N ALA A 527 1.87 -7.47 -11.71
CA ALA A 527 0.76 -7.32 -12.63
C ALA A 527 -0.55 -7.77 -11.92
N PRO A 528 -1.69 -7.14 -12.22
CA PRO A 528 -2.98 -7.54 -11.66
C PRO A 528 -3.28 -8.98 -12.04
N ALA A 529 -3.94 -9.72 -11.15
CA ALA A 529 -4.40 -11.06 -11.47
C ALA A 529 -5.34 -11.00 -12.69
N PRO A 530 -5.37 -12.07 -13.52
CA PRO A 530 -6.33 -12.14 -14.61
C PRO A 530 -7.76 -11.98 -14.11
N SER A 531 -8.60 -11.29 -14.89
CA SER A 531 -10.02 -11.20 -14.60
C SER A 531 -10.64 -12.60 -14.44
N GLY A 532 -11.50 -12.77 -13.45
CA GLY A 532 -12.06 -14.08 -13.08
C GLY A 532 -11.18 -14.88 -12.12
N VAL A 533 -10.06 -14.33 -11.63
CA VAL A 533 -9.26 -14.86 -10.50
C VAL A 533 -9.55 -14.03 -9.26
N ALA A 534 -9.79 -14.67 -8.12
CA ALA A 534 -10.02 -14.00 -6.86
C ALA A 534 -8.70 -13.55 -6.19
N GLY A 535 -8.64 -12.27 -5.81
CA GLY A 535 -7.46 -11.67 -5.18
C GLY A 535 -6.25 -11.66 -6.12
N MET A 536 -5.08 -12.06 -5.63
CA MET A 536 -3.85 -12.11 -6.44
C MET A 536 -3.66 -13.41 -7.22
N GLY A 537 -4.49 -14.43 -6.96
CA GLY A 537 -4.32 -15.79 -7.46
C GLY A 537 -3.02 -16.49 -7.02
N CYS A 538 -2.90 -17.76 -7.38
CA CYS A 538 -1.68 -18.55 -7.28
C CYS A 538 -0.91 -18.48 -8.60
N HIS A 539 0.35 -18.06 -8.53
CA HIS A 539 1.23 -18.01 -9.69
C HIS A 539 1.88 -19.35 -9.95
N THR A 540 1.72 -19.85 -11.17
CA THR A 540 2.25 -21.16 -11.54
C THR A 540 3.73 -21.09 -11.87
N THR A 541 4.23 -19.89 -12.19
CA THR A 541 5.66 -19.55 -12.27
C THR A 541 5.95 -18.46 -11.26
N ALA A 542 6.97 -18.63 -10.42
CA ALA A 542 7.31 -17.65 -9.39
C ALA A 542 7.52 -16.27 -10.02
N TRP A 543 6.82 -15.24 -9.50
CA TRP A 543 6.88 -13.88 -10.04
C TRP A 543 8.31 -13.34 -10.10
N ALA A 544 9.12 -13.68 -9.09
CA ALA A 544 10.52 -13.29 -9.03
C ALA A 544 11.36 -13.78 -10.23
N ILE A 545 10.96 -14.87 -10.90
CA ILE A 545 11.59 -15.35 -12.13
C ILE A 545 11.08 -14.55 -13.33
N GLU A 546 9.76 -14.34 -13.44
CA GLU A 546 9.16 -13.53 -14.51
C GLU A 546 9.75 -12.10 -14.52
N GLN A 547 9.92 -11.47 -13.36
CA GLN A 547 10.54 -10.14 -13.23
C GLN A 547 11.96 -10.05 -13.79
N GLN A 548 12.72 -11.15 -13.83
CA GLN A 548 14.09 -11.19 -14.37
C GLN A 548 14.13 -11.53 -15.85
N HIS A 549 13.01 -11.96 -16.43
CA HIS A 549 12.97 -12.36 -17.83
C HIS A 549 13.20 -11.19 -18.79
N PRO A 550 12.63 -9.98 -18.58
CA PRO A 550 12.97 -8.80 -19.39
C PRO A 550 14.47 -8.51 -19.40
N ASP A 551 15.16 -8.59 -18.25
CA ASP A 551 16.61 -8.40 -18.17
C ASP A 551 17.36 -9.40 -19.05
N ALA A 552 16.96 -10.68 -19.01
CA ALA A 552 17.56 -11.72 -19.84
C ALA A 552 17.32 -11.46 -21.34
N LEU A 553 16.14 -10.98 -21.73
CA LEU A 553 15.79 -10.69 -23.12
C LEU A 553 16.59 -9.52 -23.69
N VAL A 554 16.76 -8.45 -22.91
CA VAL A 554 17.49 -7.24 -23.34
C VAL A 554 18.98 -7.30 -23.05
N HIS A 555 19.48 -8.38 -22.42
CA HIS A 555 20.89 -8.51 -22.13
C HIS A 555 21.73 -8.42 -23.42
N GLY A 556 22.74 -7.55 -23.40
CA GLY A 556 23.56 -7.24 -24.56
C GLY A 556 22.86 -6.43 -25.65
N ALA A 557 21.75 -5.76 -25.33
CA ALA A 557 21.17 -4.74 -26.21
C ALA A 557 22.15 -3.57 -26.38
N LYS A 558 22.29 -3.08 -27.61
CA LYS A 558 23.28 -2.03 -27.95
C LYS A 558 22.86 -0.62 -27.52
N ASP A 559 21.55 -0.39 -27.55
CA ASP A 559 20.90 0.87 -27.24
C ASP A 559 19.44 0.59 -26.79
N PRO A 560 18.71 1.59 -26.30
CA PRO A 560 17.31 1.42 -25.91
C PRO A 560 16.39 0.95 -27.05
N ALA A 561 16.69 1.29 -28.31
CA ALA A 561 15.87 0.87 -29.45
C ALA A 561 16.03 -0.64 -29.75
N ASP A 562 17.24 -1.19 -29.65
CA ASP A 562 17.50 -2.64 -29.70
C ASP A 562 16.80 -3.35 -28.53
N ALA A 563 16.86 -2.79 -27.31
CA ALA A 563 16.16 -3.35 -26.15
C ALA A 563 14.63 -3.40 -26.38
N LEU A 564 14.04 -2.31 -26.88
CA LEU A 564 12.62 -2.24 -27.24
C LEU A 564 12.26 -3.29 -28.31
N GLY A 565 13.05 -3.37 -29.39
CA GLY A 565 12.85 -4.33 -30.47
C GLY A 565 12.91 -5.78 -30.00
N ARG A 566 13.75 -6.10 -29.01
CA ARG A 566 13.84 -7.44 -28.41
C ARG A 566 12.61 -7.80 -27.59
N LEU A 567 12.05 -6.87 -26.82
CA LEU A 567 10.80 -7.09 -26.09
C LEU A 567 9.62 -7.29 -27.07
N GLN A 568 9.56 -6.48 -28.13
CA GLN A 568 8.56 -6.64 -29.20
C GLN A 568 8.69 -7.99 -29.92
N ALA A 569 9.91 -8.45 -30.20
CA ALA A 569 10.12 -9.77 -30.78
C ALA A 569 9.73 -10.90 -29.80
N ALA A 570 10.02 -10.74 -28.51
CA ALA A 570 9.68 -11.71 -27.48
C ALA A 570 8.16 -11.88 -27.33
N VAL A 571 7.39 -10.79 -27.31
CA VAL A 571 5.93 -10.88 -27.21
C VAL A 571 5.32 -11.59 -28.42
N LEU A 572 5.81 -11.33 -29.64
CA LEU A 572 5.34 -12.01 -30.86
C LEU A 572 5.63 -13.52 -30.85
N LYS A 573 6.78 -13.90 -30.30
CA LYS A 573 7.14 -15.31 -30.10
C LYS A 573 6.20 -15.98 -29.09
N ASP A 574 5.85 -15.29 -28.01
CA ASP A 574 5.05 -15.86 -26.95
C ASP A 574 3.54 -15.90 -27.31
N VAL A 575 2.99 -14.91 -28.04
CA VAL A 575 1.58 -14.95 -28.53
C VAL A 575 1.34 -16.07 -29.54
N THR A 576 2.38 -16.58 -30.18
CA THR A 576 2.31 -17.71 -31.12
C THR A 576 2.75 -19.05 -30.49
N SER A 577 3.05 -19.06 -29.20
CA SER A 577 3.53 -20.24 -28.48
C SER A 577 2.45 -21.29 -28.21
N ASP A 578 2.87 -22.48 -27.81
CA ASP A 578 1.96 -23.56 -27.41
C ASP A 578 1.14 -23.20 -26.16
N VAL A 579 1.61 -22.30 -25.29
CA VAL A 579 0.83 -21.85 -24.12
C VAL A 579 -0.45 -21.12 -24.55
N MET A 580 -0.41 -20.34 -25.63
CA MET A 580 -1.62 -19.68 -26.14
C MET A 580 -2.64 -20.65 -26.73
N LYS A 581 -2.27 -21.91 -26.99
CA LYS A 581 -3.22 -22.96 -27.40
C LYS A 581 -4.01 -23.51 -26.22
N LEU A 582 -3.67 -23.14 -24.98
CA LEU A 582 -4.43 -23.47 -23.78
C LEU A 582 -5.59 -22.49 -23.53
N ASP A 583 -5.83 -21.53 -24.43
CA ASP A 583 -6.93 -20.56 -24.34
C ASP A 583 -8.31 -21.20 -24.18
N ALA A 584 -8.63 -22.21 -24.99
CA ALA A 584 -9.85 -23.01 -24.86
C ALA A 584 -9.84 -23.89 -23.60
N ALA A 585 -8.69 -24.10 -22.96
CA ALA A 585 -8.62 -24.81 -21.69
C ALA A 585 -8.80 -23.89 -20.47
N LEU A 586 -8.98 -22.58 -20.63
CA LEU A 586 -9.20 -21.69 -19.47
C LEU A 586 -10.56 -21.94 -18.80
N PRO A 587 -10.67 -21.84 -17.46
CA PRO A 587 -11.94 -21.74 -16.73
C PRO A 587 -12.94 -20.78 -17.40
N PHE A 588 -14.23 -21.11 -17.43
CA PHE A 588 -15.21 -20.26 -18.12
C PHE A 588 -15.31 -18.87 -17.51
N ASP A 589 -15.17 -18.75 -16.19
CA ASP A 589 -15.21 -17.44 -15.52
C ASP A 589 -14.06 -16.54 -15.98
N GLN A 590 -12.86 -17.08 -16.22
CA GLN A 590 -11.73 -16.32 -16.76
C GLN A 590 -11.93 -15.93 -18.23
N ILE A 591 -12.49 -16.83 -19.05
CA ILE A 591 -12.82 -16.54 -20.45
C ILE A 591 -13.87 -15.43 -20.51
N GLN A 592 -14.96 -15.58 -19.75
CA GLN A 592 -16.07 -14.62 -19.71
C GLN A 592 -15.63 -13.27 -19.15
N ALA A 593 -14.72 -13.25 -18.17
CA ALA A 593 -14.19 -12.01 -17.62
C ALA A 593 -13.12 -11.35 -18.53
N GLY A 594 -12.85 -11.92 -19.72
CA GLY A 594 -12.04 -11.29 -20.75
C GLY A 594 -10.53 -11.46 -20.60
N GLN A 595 -10.04 -12.49 -19.89
CA GLN A 595 -8.59 -12.71 -19.70
C GLN A 595 -7.82 -12.74 -21.03
N LEU A 596 -8.35 -13.40 -22.07
CA LEU A 596 -7.69 -13.50 -23.37
C LEU A 596 -7.63 -12.15 -24.09
N THR A 597 -8.72 -11.38 -24.06
CA THR A 597 -8.78 -10.02 -24.59
C THR A 597 -7.76 -9.13 -23.89
N ALA A 598 -7.67 -9.21 -22.56
CA ALA A 598 -6.67 -8.48 -21.78
C ALA A 598 -5.22 -8.90 -22.15
N ALA A 599 -4.95 -10.20 -22.29
CA ALA A 599 -3.63 -10.70 -22.68
C ALA A 599 -3.21 -10.15 -24.05
N TYR A 600 -4.08 -10.24 -25.06
CA TYR A 600 -3.78 -9.72 -26.40
C TYR A 600 -3.71 -8.20 -26.44
N THR A 601 -4.47 -7.49 -25.61
CA THR A 601 -4.36 -6.04 -25.43
C THR A 601 -3.00 -5.67 -24.85
N ALA A 602 -2.53 -6.36 -23.81
CA ALA A 602 -1.19 -6.16 -23.25
C ALA A 602 -0.10 -6.45 -24.31
N ALA A 603 -0.26 -7.49 -25.12
CA ALA A 603 0.66 -7.78 -26.22
C ALA A 603 0.68 -6.67 -27.29
N ARG A 604 -0.48 -6.13 -27.66
CA ARG A 604 -0.59 -4.95 -28.53
C ARG A 604 0.13 -3.74 -27.94
N GLN A 605 -0.03 -3.49 -26.64
CA GLN A 605 0.64 -2.39 -25.95
C GLN A 605 2.17 -2.52 -25.99
N VAL A 606 2.73 -3.74 -25.91
CA VAL A 606 4.18 -3.95 -26.12
C VAL A 606 4.61 -3.49 -27.53
N LEU A 607 3.81 -3.78 -28.56
CA LEU A 607 4.10 -3.37 -29.94
C LEU A 607 3.91 -1.86 -30.18
N GLN A 608 3.07 -1.21 -29.39
CA GLN A 608 2.79 0.23 -29.47
C GLN A 608 3.69 1.08 -28.56
N ALA A 609 4.38 0.46 -27.61
CA ALA A 609 5.25 1.14 -26.66
C ALA A 609 6.36 1.92 -27.38
N ARG A 610 6.58 3.16 -26.93
CA ARG A 610 7.60 4.08 -27.46
C ARG A 610 8.92 4.01 -26.70
N ASP A 611 8.89 3.47 -25.49
CA ASP A 611 10.03 3.30 -24.60
C ASP A 611 10.08 1.88 -24.01
N VAL A 612 11.26 1.52 -23.48
CA VAL A 612 11.56 0.18 -22.98
C VAL A 612 10.82 -0.13 -21.67
N GLY A 613 10.56 0.87 -20.81
CA GLY A 613 9.89 0.69 -19.52
C GLY A 613 8.41 0.35 -19.71
N THR A 614 7.72 1.09 -20.58
CA THR A 614 6.33 0.80 -20.99
C THR A 614 6.25 -0.58 -21.64
N ALA A 615 7.16 -0.90 -22.59
CA ALA A 615 7.19 -2.21 -23.24
C ALA A 615 7.39 -3.35 -22.24
N ALA A 616 8.30 -3.20 -21.26
CA ALA A 616 8.55 -4.20 -20.24
C ALA A 616 7.37 -4.36 -19.26
N THR A 617 6.71 -3.26 -18.89
CA THR A 617 5.50 -3.27 -18.05
C THR A 617 4.36 -4.04 -18.75
N SER A 618 4.09 -3.73 -20.01
CA SER A 618 3.09 -4.44 -20.81
C SER A 618 3.50 -5.90 -21.07
N TYR A 619 4.79 -6.18 -21.26
CA TYR A 619 5.28 -7.56 -21.45
C TYR A 619 5.06 -8.40 -20.21
N LEU A 620 5.44 -7.92 -19.02
CA LEU A 620 5.21 -8.61 -17.76
C LEU A 620 3.70 -8.77 -17.46
N THR A 621 2.88 -7.79 -17.82
CA THR A 621 1.42 -7.89 -17.73
C THR A 621 0.89 -8.99 -18.65
N PHE A 622 1.33 -9.03 -19.91
CA PHE A 622 1.00 -10.10 -20.85
C PHE A 622 1.40 -11.49 -20.32
N ARG A 623 2.63 -11.62 -19.79
CA ARG A 623 3.14 -12.86 -19.17
C ARG A 623 2.23 -13.34 -18.03
N ASN A 624 1.77 -12.41 -17.19
CA ASN A 624 0.85 -12.69 -16.09
C ASN A 624 -0.55 -13.14 -16.56
N LEU A 625 -0.96 -12.68 -17.75
CA LEU A 625 -2.27 -12.99 -18.35
C LEU A 625 -2.23 -14.23 -19.27
N LEU A 626 -1.05 -14.82 -19.52
CA LEU A 626 -0.93 -16.05 -20.30
C LEU A 626 -1.82 -17.16 -19.70
N PRO A 627 -2.42 -18.02 -20.53
CA PRO A 627 -3.25 -19.11 -20.03
C PRO A 627 -2.54 -19.92 -18.95
N TYR A 628 -3.19 -20.07 -17.79
CA TYR A 628 -2.65 -20.76 -16.61
C TYR A 628 -1.34 -20.18 -16.03
N ALA A 629 -0.99 -18.91 -16.31
CA ALA A 629 0.10 -18.23 -15.58
C ALA A 629 -0.31 -17.94 -14.13
N THR A 630 -1.55 -17.49 -13.94
CA THR A 630 -2.17 -17.33 -12.63
C THR A 630 -3.47 -18.12 -12.58
N VAL A 631 -3.68 -18.86 -11.50
CA VAL A 631 -4.86 -19.71 -11.29
C VAL A 631 -5.44 -19.48 -9.90
N ASP A 632 -6.72 -19.78 -9.69
CA ASP A 632 -7.36 -19.61 -8.38
C ASP A 632 -7.01 -20.68 -7.36
N ALA A 633 -6.69 -21.90 -7.84
CA ALA A 633 -6.36 -23.02 -6.98
C ALA A 633 -4.90 -22.95 -6.55
N GLY A 634 -4.61 -23.35 -5.31
CA GLY A 634 -3.25 -23.40 -4.76
C GLY A 634 -2.99 -22.37 -3.68
N ASP A 635 -1.72 -22.30 -3.25
CA ASP A 635 -1.29 -21.38 -2.21
C ASP A 635 -1.17 -19.95 -2.77
N ARG A 636 -1.93 -19.02 -2.18
CA ARG A 636 -1.89 -17.59 -2.51
C ARG A 636 -0.73 -16.86 -1.83
N GLY A 637 -0.02 -17.51 -0.91
CA GLY A 637 1.11 -16.97 -0.16
C GLY A 637 2.41 -16.83 -0.96
N GLY A 638 2.41 -17.17 -2.25
CA GLY A 638 3.60 -17.09 -3.10
C GLY A 638 4.55 -18.27 -2.84
N HIS A 639 4.41 -19.33 -3.63
CA HIS A 639 5.29 -20.50 -3.52
C HIS A 639 6.73 -20.13 -3.92
N SER A 640 7.65 -20.19 -2.96
CA SER A 640 9.10 -19.97 -3.14
C SER A 640 9.41 -18.81 -4.09
N GLU A 641 8.88 -17.61 -3.82
CA GLU A 641 9.18 -16.36 -4.56
C GLU A 641 10.63 -15.88 -4.33
N LYS A 642 11.57 -16.79 -4.48
CA LYS A 642 12.99 -16.55 -4.35
C LYS A 642 13.56 -16.33 -5.74
N LYS A 643 14.31 -15.25 -5.89
CA LYS A 643 15.07 -15.01 -7.12
C LYS A 643 15.97 -16.21 -7.38
N ASP A 644 16.71 -16.72 -6.41
CA ASP A 644 17.64 -17.85 -6.52
C ASP A 644 17.00 -19.26 -6.48
N GLY A 645 15.67 -19.38 -6.59
CA GLY A 645 15.00 -20.69 -6.58
C GLY A 645 15.36 -21.59 -7.78
N ASP A 646 15.42 -22.90 -7.53
CA ASP A 646 15.60 -23.89 -8.58
C ASP A 646 14.35 -24.01 -9.48
N GLN A 647 14.48 -24.63 -10.66
CA GLN A 647 13.40 -24.73 -11.64
C GLN A 647 12.14 -25.39 -11.07
N LYS A 648 12.27 -26.38 -10.18
CA LYS A 648 11.13 -27.10 -9.62
C LYS A 648 10.44 -26.30 -8.51
N SER A 649 11.23 -25.67 -7.65
CA SER A 649 10.74 -24.85 -6.52
C SER A 649 9.99 -23.60 -6.98
N THR A 650 10.34 -23.08 -8.16
CA THR A 650 9.74 -21.87 -8.76
C THR A 650 8.54 -22.18 -9.66
N PHE A 651 8.03 -23.42 -9.66
CA PHE A 651 6.92 -23.86 -10.50
C PHE A 651 5.85 -24.64 -9.72
N ASP A 652 4.64 -24.10 -9.66
CA ASP A 652 3.53 -24.75 -8.97
C ASP A 652 2.77 -25.71 -9.89
N ALA A 653 3.36 -26.89 -10.08
CA ALA A 653 2.73 -27.97 -10.83
C ALA A 653 1.47 -28.53 -10.14
N GLU A 654 1.30 -28.33 -8.83
CA GLU A 654 0.17 -28.86 -8.08
C GLU A 654 -1.08 -28.00 -8.30
N ALA A 655 -0.96 -26.67 -8.14
CA ALA A 655 -2.00 -25.71 -8.49
C ALA A 655 -2.52 -25.95 -9.92
N LEU A 656 -1.61 -26.11 -10.88
CA LEU A 656 -1.96 -26.41 -12.28
C LEU A 656 -2.77 -27.70 -12.44
N ARG A 657 -2.40 -28.77 -11.74
CA ARG A 657 -3.14 -30.05 -11.80
C ARG A 657 -4.54 -29.90 -11.24
N VAL A 658 -4.68 -29.17 -10.13
CA VAL A 658 -5.98 -28.92 -9.50
C VAL A 658 -6.87 -28.10 -10.44
N THR A 659 -6.37 -26.97 -10.97
CA THR A 659 -7.14 -26.14 -11.90
C THR A 659 -7.50 -26.89 -13.18
N ALA A 660 -6.58 -27.67 -13.75
CA ALA A 660 -6.88 -28.50 -14.93
C ALA A 660 -7.98 -29.55 -14.66
N ALA A 661 -7.96 -30.19 -13.49
CA ALA A 661 -8.99 -31.16 -13.10
C ALA A 661 -10.36 -30.48 -12.86
N LEU A 662 -10.37 -29.27 -12.29
CA LEU A 662 -11.57 -28.46 -12.15
C LEU A 662 -12.14 -28.09 -13.52
N LYS A 663 -11.28 -27.68 -14.47
CA LYS A 663 -11.70 -27.40 -15.84
C LYS A 663 -12.31 -28.62 -16.54
N ASP A 664 -11.68 -29.79 -16.41
CA ASP A 664 -12.21 -31.03 -16.99
C ASP A 664 -13.61 -31.36 -16.43
N THR A 665 -13.85 -31.06 -15.15
CA THR A 665 -15.16 -31.24 -14.51
C THR A 665 -16.18 -30.22 -15.01
N GLU A 666 -15.76 -28.96 -15.12
CA GLU A 666 -16.55 -27.86 -15.68
C GLU A 666 -17.01 -28.19 -17.11
N LEU A 667 -16.09 -28.69 -17.95
CA LEU A 667 -16.39 -29.06 -19.34
C LEU A 667 -17.37 -30.22 -19.47
N LYS A 668 -17.21 -31.26 -18.66
CA LYS A 668 -18.13 -32.41 -18.65
C LYS A 668 -19.52 -31.99 -18.20
N THR A 669 -19.59 -31.11 -17.21
CA THR A 669 -20.86 -30.56 -16.71
C THR A 669 -21.52 -29.72 -17.79
N ALA A 670 -20.78 -28.78 -18.40
CA ALA A 670 -21.29 -27.95 -19.48
C ALA A 670 -21.76 -28.80 -20.66
N ALA A 671 -20.97 -29.75 -21.15
CA ALA A 671 -21.41 -30.62 -22.25
C ALA A 671 -22.71 -31.39 -21.95
N LYS A 672 -22.94 -31.76 -20.68
CA LYS A 672 -24.17 -32.44 -20.26
C LYS A 672 -25.37 -31.49 -20.17
N ASP A 673 -25.16 -30.29 -19.64
CA ASP A 673 -26.23 -29.37 -19.26
C ASP A 673 -26.52 -28.26 -20.30
N ASP A 674 -25.58 -27.93 -21.19
CA ASP A 674 -25.66 -26.77 -22.08
C ASP A 674 -26.90 -26.80 -22.97
N ALA A 675 -27.20 -27.94 -23.61
CA ALA A 675 -28.39 -28.09 -24.45
C ALA A 675 -29.69 -27.91 -23.65
N ARG A 676 -29.74 -28.39 -22.40
CA ARG A 676 -30.90 -28.23 -21.52
C ARG A 676 -31.06 -26.77 -21.08
N LEU A 677 -29.96 -26.11 -20.71
CA LEU A 677 -29.95 -24.70 -20.31
C LEU A 677 -30.32 -23.79 -21.49
N ALA A 678 -29.81 -24.05 -22.69
CA ALA A 678 -30.18 -23.33 -23.91
C ALA A 678 -31.67 -23.47 -24.24
N GLN A 679 -32.23 -24.67 -24.12
CA GLN A 679 -33.68 -24.89 -24.28
C GLN A 679 -34.50 -24.13 -23.24
N GLN A 680 -34.06 -24.14 -21.97
CA GLN A 680 -34.71 -23.39 -20.89
C GLN A 680 -34.67 -21.89 -21.14
N LYS A 681 -33.53 -21.36 -21.61
CA LYS A 681 -33.37 -19.95 -21.99
C LYS A 681 -34.28 -19.57 -23.14
N GLN A 682 -34.32 -20.38 -24.20
CA GLN A 682 -35.20 -20.12 -25.34
C GLN A 682 -36.68 -20.13 -24.95
N ALA A 683 -37.10 -21.06 -24.09
CA ALA A 683 -38.49 -21.11 -23.62
C ALA A 683 -38.91 -19.82 -22.88
N LEU A 684 -38.02 -19.25 -22.05
CA LEU A 684 -38.28 -17.98 -21.37
C LEU A 684 -38.36 -16.80 -22.37
N LEU A 685 -37.52 -16.80 -23.41
CA LEU A 685 -37.57 -15.77 -24.46
C LEU A 685 -38.85 -15.86 -25.30
N ASP A 686 -39.30 -17.07 -25.62
CA ASP A 686 -40.57 -17.29 -26.33
C ASP A 686 -41.76 -16.83 -25.48
N ASP A 687 -41.75 -17.11 -24.17
CA ASP A 687 -42.75 -16.62 -23.22
C ASP A 687 -42.71 -15.09 -23.08
N ALA A 688 -41.52 -14.47 -23.12
CA ALA A 688 -41.36 -13.02 -23.09
C ALA A 688 -41.97 -12.35 -24.33
N LEU A 689 -41.68 -12.89 -25.53
CA LEU A 689 -42.27 -12.42 -26.78
C LEU A 689 -43.79 -12.55 -26.79
N LYS A 690 -44.32 -13.64 -26.22
CA LYS A 690 -45.76 -13.82 -26.04
C LYS A 690 -46.36 -12.78 -25.08
N ALA A 691 -45.71 -12.52 -23.95
CA ALA A 691 -46.15 -11.52 -22.99
C ALA A 691 -46.18 -10.11 -23.60
N GLU A 692 -45.17 -9.75 -24.40
CA GLU A 692 -45.13 -8.49 -25.14
C GLU A 692 -46.29 -8.38 -26.15
N GLY A 693 -46.56 -9.44 -26.92
CA GLY A 693 -47.71 -9.48 -27.84
C GLY A 693 -49.08 -9.37 -27.14
N GLU A 694 -49.15 -9.71 -25.86
CA GLU A 694 -50.34 -9.57 -25.00
C GLU A 694 -50.40 -8.21 -24.27
N GLY A 695 -49.44 -7.30 -24.51
CA GLY A 695 -49.36 -6.01 -23.85
C GLY A 695 -48.86 -6.05 -22.40
N ARG A 696 -48.22 -7.15 -21.97
CA ARG A 696 -47.66 -7.34 -20.61
C ARG A 696 -46.15 -7.06 -20.59
N GLN A 697 -45.77 -5.79 -20.79
CA GLN A 697 -44.35 -5.40 -20.91
C GLN A 697 -43.51 -5.79 -19.68
N ASP A 698 -44.00 -5.49 -18.47
CA ASP A 698 -43.27 -5.79 -17.22
C ASP A 698 -42.97 -7.30 -17.06
N ASP A 699 -43.89 -8.16 -17.50
CA ASP A 699 -43.68 -9.61 -17.47
C ASP A 699 -42.66 -10.05 -18.52
N ALA A 700 -42.69 -9.45 -19.72
CA ALA A 700 -41.73 -9.73 -20.78
C ALA A 700 -40.31 -9.35 -20.34
N ASP A 701 -40.15 -8.19 -19.69
CA ASP A 701 -38.85 -7.72 -19.21
C ASP A 701 -38.32 -8.60 -18.07
N ARG A 702 -39.19 -9.01 -17.12
CA ARG A 702 -38.82 -9.98 -16.07
C ARG A 702 -38.40 -11.34 -16.65
N LEU A 703 -39.08 -11.83 -17.69
CA LEU A 703 -38.76 -13.11 -18.33
C LEU A 703 -37.42 -13.04 -19.09
N ARG A 704 -37.14 -11.92 -19.76
CA ARG A 704 -35.82 -11.67 -20.39
C ARG A 704 -34.71 -11.64 -19.33
N GLU A 705 -34.92 -10.93 -18.23
CA GLU A 705 -33.97 -10.90 -17.12
C GLU A 705 -33.71 -12.32 -16.55
N GLN A 706 -34.75 -13.16 -16.45
CA GLN A 706 -34.59 -14.57 -16.05
C GLN A 706 -33.83 -15.39 -17.10
N ALA A 707 -34.08 -15.17 -18.39
CA ALA A 707 -33.39 -15.86 -19.48
C ALA A 707 -31.90 -15.49 -19.53
N ASP A 708 -31.57 -14.22 -19.32
CA ASP A 708 -30.19 -13.71 -19.30
C ASP A 708 -29.38 -14.26 -18.12
N ARG A 709 -30.04 -14.63 -17.02
CA ARG A 709 -29.42 -15.30 -15.87
C ARG A 709 -29.07 -16.77 -16.12
N ILE A 710 -29.53 -17.39 -17.21
CA ILE A 710 -29.23 -18.80 -17.51
C ILE A 710 -27.84 -18.91 -18.17
N PRO A 711 -26.86 -19.56 -17.51
CA PRO A 711 -25.48 -19.60 -17.96
C PRO A 711 -25.27 -20.67 -19.06
N VAL A 712 -25.51 -20.32 -20.32
CA VAL A 712 -25.22 -21.20 -21.46
C VAL A 712 -23.72 -21.08 -21.83
N ALA A 713 -22.97 -22.15 -21.58
CA ALA A 713 -21.51 -22.17 -21.77
C ALA A 713 -21.11 -21.98 -23.24
N SER A 714 -21.84 -22.58 -24.18
CA SER A 714 -21.55 -22.42 -25.61
C SER A 714 -21.80 -20.98 -26.11
N GLU A 715 -22.76 -20.26 -25.54
CA GLU A 715 -22.99 -18.84 -25.83
C GLU A 715 -21.84 -17.98 -25.28
N ARG A 716 -21.42 -18.21 -24.03
CA ARG A 716 -20.29 -17.50 -23.41
C ARG A 716 -19.00 -17.64 -24.20
N LEU A 717 -18.71 -18.85 -24.69
CA LEU A 717 -17.55 -19.13 -25.52
C LEU A 717 -17.60 -18.41 -26.87
N ARG A 718 -18.78 -18.32 -27.50
CA ARG A 718 -18.98 -17.58 -28.76
C ARG A 718 -18.82 -16.08 -28.55
N ALA A 719 -19.42 -15.52 -27.50
CA ALA A 719 -19.28 -14.12 -27.16
C ALA A 719 -17.79 -13.73 -27.00
N ALA A 720 -17.04 -14.51 -26.21
CA ALA A 720 -15.61 -14.29 -26.06
C ALA A 720 -14.83 -14.47 -27.39
N ALA A 721 -15.27 -15.37 -28.28
CA ALA A 721 -14.67 -15.50 -29.60
C ALA A 721 -14.95 -14.28 -30.49
N ASP A 722 -16.14 -13.69 -30.40
CA ASP A 722 -16.53 -12.50 -31.15
C ASP A 722 -15.77 -11.27 -30.65
N ASP A 723 -15.62 -11.08 -29.32
CA ASP A 723 -14.78 -10.03 -28.73
C ASP A 723 -13.33 -10.11 -29.24
N LEU A 724 -12.79 -11.33 -29.36
CA LEU A 724 -11.45 -11.54 -29.93
C LEU A 724 -11.40 -11.19 -31.43
N LYS A 725 -12.45 -11.47 -32.22
CA LYS A 725 -12.45 -11.09 -33.63
C LYS A 725 -12.48 -9.57 -33.78
N GLU A 726 -13.30 -8.87 -32.99
CA GLU A 726 -13.33 -7.41 -32.94
C GLU A 726 -11.95 -6.85 -32.59
N LEU A 727 -11.32 -7.36 -31.52
CA LEU A 727 -9.95 -6.96 -31.16
C LEU A 727 -8.94 -7.22 -32.29
N ALA A 728 -9.07 -8.35 -33.01
CA ALA A 728 -8.17 -8.67 -34.12
C ALA A 728 -8.31 -7.69 -35.30
N ASP A 729 -9.52 -7.20 -35.54
CA ASP A 729 -9.82 -6.21 -36.57
C ASP A 729 -9.35 -4.81 -36.14
N ASP A 730 -9.48 -4.47 -34.85
CA ASP A 730 -8.89 -3.26 -34.27
C ASP A 730 -7.36 -3.25 -34.35
N VAL A 731 -6.71 -4.38 -34.04
CA VAL A 731 -5.25 -4.55 -34.16
C VAL A 731 -4.81 -4.39 -35.62
N THR A 732 -5.59 -4.90 -36.57
CA THR A 732 -5.30 -4.74 -38.00
C THR A 732 -5.46 -3.29 -38.42
N SER A 733 -6.52 -2.61 -37.95
CA SER A 733 -6.81 -1.22 -38.28
C SER A 733 -5.80 -0.23 -37.68
N ALA A 734 -5.22 -0.57 -36.53
CA ALA A 734 -4.17 0.22 -35.89
C ALA A 734 -2.75 -0.09 -36.40
N ALA A 735 -2.59 -1.04 -37.33
CA ALA A 735 -1.29 -1.42 -37.86
C ALA A 735 -0.66 -0.26 -38.66
N PRO A 736 0.60 0.08 -38.43
CA PRO A 736 1.32 1.02 -39.30
C PRO A 736 1.44 0.48 -40.73
N ASP A 737 1.52 1.38 -41.71
CA ASP A 737 1.73 1.00 -43.11
C ASP A 737 3.08 0.28 -43.32
N GLY A 738 3.11 -0.63 -44.31
CA GLY A 738 4.33 -1.28 -44.78
C GLY A 738 4.88 -2.35 -43.82
N ASP A 739 6.21 -2.47 -43.76
CA ASP A 739 6.87 -3.53 -42.98
C ASP A 739 6.63 -3.42 -41.46
N ALA A 740 6.36 -2.20 -40.97
CA ALA A 740 6.03 -1.94 -39.57
C ALA A 740 4.65 -2.54 -39.16
N GLY A 741 3.78 -2.87 -40.13
CA GLY A 741 2.49 -3.54 -39.89
C GLY A 741 2.59 -5.06 -39.67
N LYS A 742 3.69 -5.70 -40.08
CA LYS A 742 3.85 -7.18 -40.00
C LYS A 742 3.72 -7.75 -38.57
N PRO A 743 4.28 -7.11 -37.52
CA PRO A 743 4.00 -7.48 -36.13
C PRO A 743 2.50 -7.53 -35.79
N TYR A 744 1.75 -6.52 -36.22
CA TYR A 744 0.31 -6.40 -35.96
C TYR A 744 -0.49 -7.47 -36.73
N GLU A 745 -0.11 -7.77 -37.96
CA GLU A 745 -0.69 -8.91 -38.70
C GLU A 745 -0.46 -10.25 -37.99
N THR A 746 0.74 -10.44 -37.42
CA THR A 746 1.08 -11.66 -36.68
C THR A 746 0.22 -11.76 -35.43
N LEU A 747 0.08 -10.67 -34.68
CA LEU A 747 -0.79 -10.58 -33.51
C LEU A 747 -2.26 -10.84 -33.88
N SER A 748 -2.80 -10.18 -34.92
CA SER A 748 -4.16 -10.38 -35.41
C SER A 748 -4.43 -11.84 -35.81
N LYS A 749 -3.47 -12.49 -36.50
CA LYS A 749 -3.56 -13.91 -36.85
C LYS A 749 -3.61 -14.82 -35.62
N ALA A 750 -2.83 -14.51 -34.57
CA ALA A 750 -2.86 -15.24 -33.31
C ALA A 750 -4.22 -15.10 -32.61
N ILE A 751 -4.76 -13.87 -32.52
CA ILE A 751 -6.07 -13.58 -31.95
C ILE A 751 -7.18 -14.35 -32.70
N LYS A 752 -7.19 -14.29 -34.04
CA LYS A 752 -8.13 -15.05 -34.88
C LYS A 752 -7.99 -16.56 -34.75
N ALA A 753 -6.82 -17.07 -34.39
CA ALA A 753 -6.62 -18.48 -34.10
C ALA A 753 -7.24 -18.87 -32.74
N SER A 754 -7.13 -18.00 -31.73
CA SER A 754 -7.80 -18.18 -30.43
C SER A 754 -9.33 -18.15 -30.55
N ALA A 755 -9.87 -17.16 -31.25
CA ALA A 755 -11.32 -17.06 -31.50
C ALA A 755 -11.87 -18.37 -32.11
N ARG A 756 -11.19 -18.91 -33.14
CA ARG A 756 -11.58 -20.18 -33.78
C ARG A 756 -11.53 -21.38 -32.84
N ARG A 757 -10.59 -21.42 -31.89
CA ARG A 757 -10.52 -22.49 -30.88
C ARG A 757 -11.70 -22.40 -29.90
N LEU A 758 -12.07 -21.19 -29.47
CA LEU A 758 -13.25 -20.97 -28.63
C LEU A 758 -14.55 -21.35 -29.36
N GLU A 759 -14.69 -21.02 -30.65
CA GLU A 759 -15.85 -21.44 -31.46
C GLU A 759 -15.95 -22.96 -31.62
N ALA A 760 -14.81 -23.62 -31.89
CA ALA A 760 -14.77 -25.08 -31.99
C ALA A 760 -15.19 -25.73 -30.67
N MET A 761 -14.68 -25.20 -29.55
CA MET A 761 -15.05 -25.65 -28.21
C MET A 761 -16.53 -25.41 -27.90
N ALA A 762 -17.09 -24.25 -28.31
CA ALA A 762 -18.51 -23.96 -28.15
C ALA A 762 -19.37 -24.98 -28.91
N ALA A 763 -18.97 -25.34 -30.13
CA ALA A 763 -19.65 -26.35 -30.93
C ALA A 763 -19.56 -27.75 -30.29
N GLU A 764 -18.42 -28.11 -29.70
CA GLU A 764 -18.26 -29.38 -28.96
C GLU A 764 -19.18 -29.44 -27.73
N VAL A 765 -19.15 -28.40 -26.89
CA VAL A 765 -20.00 -28.27 -25.69
C VAL A 765 -21.49 -28.36 -26.07
N GLN A 766 -21.92 -27.61 -27.09
CA GLN A 766 -23.31 -27.64 -27.55
C GLN A 766 -23.73 -29.02 -28.09
N SER A 767 -22.80 -29.75 -28.71
CA SER A 767 -23.06 -31.10 -29.23
C SER A 767 -23.06 -32.19 -28.16
N GLY A 768 -22.81 -31.83 -26.89
CA GLY A 768 -22.66 -32.77 -25.79
C GLY A 768 -21.39 -33.63 -25.85
N LYS A 769 -20.44 -33.27 -26.71
CA LYS A 769 -19.13 -33.91 -26.76
C LYS A 769 -18.25 -33.28 -25.70
N ALA A 770 -17.62 -34.12 -24.88
CA ALA A 770 -16.57 -33.65 -23.99
C ALA A 770 -15.43 -33.10 -24.85
N ALA A 771 -15.14 -31.80 -24.68
CA ALA A 771 -14.00 -31.17 -25.34
C ALA A 771 -12.69 -31.86 -24.95
N ALA A 772 -11.67 -31.74 -25.79
CA ALA A 772 -10.37 -32.36 -25.56
C ALA A 772 -9.83 -32.01 -24.15
N PRO A 773 -9.31 -32.98 -23.38
CA PRO A 773 -9.01 -32.80 -21.96
C PRO A 773 -7.88 -31.81 -21.72
N ALA A 774 -7.88 -31.19 -20.54
CA ALA A 774 -6.80 -30.35 -19.99
C ALA A 774 -5.47 -31.12 -19.75
N ALA A 775 -5.34 -32.35 -20.27
CA ALA A 775 -4.23 -33.28 -20.06
C ALA A 775 -2.84 -32.69 -20.41
N ASN A 776 -2.79 -31.67 -21.26
CA ASN A 776 -1.55 -31.03 -21.68
C ASN A 776 -1.24 -29.70 -20.96
N VAL A 777 -2.10 -29.21 -20.06
CA VAL A 777 -1.89 -27.93 -19.36
C VAL A 777 -0.56 -27.95 -18.60
N VAL A 778 -0.36 -28.97 -17.75
CA VAL A 778 0.83 -29.08 -16.89
C VAL A 778 2.10 -29.22 -17.72
N SER A 779 2.11 -30.08 -18.75
CA SER A 779 3.29 -30.30 -19.59
C SER A 779 3.66 -29.07 -20.42
N THR A 780 2.66 -28.37 -20.97
CA THR A 780 2.86 -27.15 -21.76
C THR A 780 3.42 -26.02 -20.89
N ARG A 781 2.82 -25.77 -19.71
CA ARG A 781 3.33 -24.77 -18.76
C ARG A 781 4.69 -25.14 -18.18
N THR A 782 4.96 -26.42 -17.91
CA THR A 782 6.29 -26.89 -17.44
C THR A 782 7.37 -26.59 -18.49
N THR A 783 7.06 -26.84 -19.77
CA THR A 783 7.98 -26.59 -20.87
C THR A 783 8.28 -25.11 -21.02
N GLU A 784 7.24 -24.29 -20.92
CA GLU A 784 7.35 -22.83 -21.02
C GLU A 784 8.14 -22.24 -19.84
N HIS A 785 7.79 -22.60 -18.60
CA HIS A 785 8.57 -22.22 -17.41
C HIS A 785 10.04 -22.63 -17.53
N GLY A 786 10.31 -23.85 -18.00
CA GLY A 786 11.68 -24.34 -18.20
C GLY A 786 12.47 -23.53 -19.23
N LYS A 787 11.81 -22.96 -20.24
CA LYS A 787 12.45 -22.02 -21.19
C LYS A 787 12.83 -20.73 -20.48
N VAL A 788 11.89 -20.08 -19.81
CA VAL A 788 12.12 -18.80 -19.12
C VAL A 788 13.17 -18.93 -18.03
N TRP A 789 13.07 -19.97 -17.20
CA TRP A 789 14.04 -20.23 -16.14
C TRP A 789 15.46 -20.38 -16.69
N ARG A 790 15.66 -21.10 -17.82
CA ARG A 790 16.98 -21.23 -18.44
C ARG A 790 17.52 -19.91 -19.00
N GLU A 791 16.67 -19.10 -19.63
CA GLU A 791 17.05 -17.77 -20.12
C GLU A 791 17.49 -16.87 -18.95
N VAL A 792 16.75 -16.89 -17.83
CA VAL A 792 17.11 -16.17 -16.60
C VAL A 792 18.40 -16.70 -15.96
N GLN A 793 18.61 -18.02 -15.89
CA GLN A 793 19.87 -18.57 -15.35
C GLN A 793 21.08 -18.18 -16.19
N ALA A 794 20.96 -18.20 -17.52
CA ALA A 794 22.02 -17.76 -18.41
C ALA A 794 22.38 -16.30 -18.16
N PHE A 795 21.38 -15.43 -17.99
CA PHE A 795 21.57 -14.03 -17.62
C PHE A 795 22.29 -13.85 -16.26
N ARG A 796 21.96 -14.66 -15.25
CA ARG A 796 22.54 -14.52 -13.91
C ARG A 796 24.06 -14.68 -13.84
N VAL A 797 24.65 -15.42 -14.77
CA VAL A 797 26.11 -15.56 -14.88
C VAL A 797 26.79 -14.20 -15.13
N HIS A 798 26.04 -13.21 -15.62
CA HIS A 798 26.51 -11.85 -15.89
C HIS A 798 26.20 -10.85 -14.76
N LEU A 799 25.46 -11.26 -13.71
CA LEU A 799 25.23 -10.38 -12.57
C LEU A 799 26.52 -10.22 -11.76
N PRO A 800 26.80 -9.02 -11.21
CA PRO A 800 27.90 -8.83 -10.27
C PRO A 800 27.80 -9.83 -9.11
N ALA A 801 28.92 -10.45 -8.73
CA ALA A 801 28.98 -11.26 -7.52
C ALA A 801 28.60 -10.37 -6.32
N LYS A 802 27.54 -10.78 -5.60
CA LYS A 802 27.02 -10.05 -4.43
C LYS A 802 27.90 -10.22 -3.21
#